data_AF-A0A9E3HYS4-F1
#
_entry.id   AF-A0A9E3HYS4-F1
#
_cell.length_a   1.000
_cell.length_b   1.000
_cell.length_c   1.000
_cell.angle_alpha   90.00
_cell.angle_beta   90.00
_cell.angle_gamma   90.00
#
_symmetry.space_group_name_H-M   'P 1'
#
loop_
_entity.id
_entity.type
_entity.pdbx_description
1 polymer ?
#
loop_
_entity_poly.entity_id
_entity_poly.type
_entity_poly.pdbx_seq_one_letter_code
_entity_poly.pdbx_strand_id
1 'polypeptide(L)'
;MAGKTFLKTTRTIFAVLFLLAQVTFAAPPRYEIIDLGTLGGRFSGARAINDVGQVVGGSDMADGLFRHAFLWDPIKGMIDLSTIPGHNYSSAMAINDYGVVVGNSDPYGDQPYPFIWDSVNGMRYLDGLFGEGGALGVNDAGQVAGSVWWQAAYAFLWHSDSSVIDLGTLGGTHSSAWDINNTGKVVGNSDTAVGDNHAFLWDSTNGMRDLGTLGGNKSSAWAINDLGQVVGWSTTATGDWHAFLWDSNSGMIDLGAGWATGINNAGQVVGWLNPRTVGGPAFYWDSDNGIVILDFLSRAYDINNRGQIVGEYGGIAVLMTPIPPKIIYVDDDAAGANDGSSWADAYNYLQDALAAAYSGDEIHVAKGIYKPDQGTGATPGDREATFQLINGVTLKGGYAGYGEPDHNAHDIELYETILTGDLNGDDGDVDNPRDLLDEPTRSENSYHVVTGSGTDETAILDGFIITAGNLNRESLSPHNSGGGMYIDQGNLVISNCNFNNNSAWYAGGGIYIRVGSAVLTNCIFSGNSSGHGGGIRSFGSLTLTNCIFTGNWAAEGGGMENRGIMTLTNCIFSRNSAKYGAGGLENHTWKGSPMLINCMFNDNIGSWGGGMHNYYCSTAPTLINCSFINNLAGTGGGMCNLSSSPILVNCTFTYNSAFEGGGMSNLCGDEGPSEPVITKCAFIRNSAGDVGGGMFNQIGFQTLTNCILSGNSAEYGSGILVSESVLTLIGCTFSGNSADDSGTICSWYDNSELRLSNCILWDGGNEIYNRDDSTINVTYSDVQGGWPGEGNFEADPLFRDADGPDGIPGTEDDNLRLSIGSPCIDTGDPNYMAEPNETDLDDRPRVINGRIDMGAYEYSPPILAEARILPRTINLQSKGNWINCYIRLPEGYNVADIDPNSISLEEQIKPESLLLNEQQQVATAKFSREDVQPIFEIGDINLKITGRLTDGSCFEVTDTIKVIDKAGKK
;
A
#
# COMPACT_ATOMS: atom_id res chain seq x y z
N MET A 1 29.33 -5.42 -16.53
CA MET A 1 29.62 -6.43 -15.48
C MET A 1 29.65 -5.85 -14.05
N ALA A 2 30.00 -4.58 -13.83
CA ALA A 2 29.97 -3.94 -12.50
C ALA A 2 28.54 -3.59 -11.97
N GLY A 3 27.54 -3.47 -12.84
CA GLY A 3 26.15 -3.18 -12.44
C GLY A 3 25.36 -4.36 -11.84
N LYS A 4 25.74 -5.62 -12.15
CA LYS A 4 25.04 -6.82 -11.66
C LYS A 4 25.44 -7.22 -10.23
N THR A 5 26.60 -6.77 -9.75
CA THR A 5 27.11 -7.08 -8.40
C THR A 5 26.57 -6.12 -7.34
N PHE A 6 26.21 -4.89 -7.73
CA PHE A 6 25.59 -3.91 -6.84
C PHE A 6 24.12 -4.30 -6.51
N LEU A 7 23.35 -4.77 -7.49
CA LEU A 7 21.96 -5.21 -7.32
C LEU A 7 21.75 -6.39 -6.34
N LYS A 8 22.71 -7.32 -6.26
CA LYS A 8 22.58 -8.52 -5.41
C LYS A 8 22.76 -8.23 -3.92
N THR A 9 23.50 -7.17 -3.56
CA THR A 9 23.85 -6.88 -2.15
C THR A 9 22.78 -6.01 -1.48
N THR A 10 22.05 -5.18 -2.25
CA THR A 10 20.98 -4.31 -1.74
C THR A 10 19.66 -5.04 -1.52
N ARG A 11 19.33 -6.11 -2.27
CA ARG A 11 18.06 -6.84 -2.13
C ARG A 11 17.95 -7.67 -0.84
N THR A 12 19.06 -8.18 -0.30
CA THR A 12 19.04 -9.10 0.86
C THR A 12 18.87 -8.40 2.22
N ILE A 13 19.15 -7.10 2.30
CA ILE A 13 19.12 -6.35 3.59
C ILE A 13 17.72 -5.79 3.91
N PHE A 14 16.81 -5.67 2.93
CA PHE A 14 15.50 -5.00 3.11
C PHE A 14 14.28 -5.93 3.28
N ALA A 15 14.47 -7.26 3.27
CA ALA A 15 13.36 -8.22 3.35
C ALA A 15 12.76 -8.40 4.77
N VAL A 16 13.15 -7.60 5.78
CA VAL A 16 12.78 -7.85 7.20
C VAL A 16 11.95 -6.72 7.85
N LEU A 17 11.43 -5.73 7.11
CA LEU A 17 10.56 -4.69 7.70
C LEU A 17 9.25 -4.45 6.93
N PHE A 18 8.16 -4.75 7.64
CA PHE A 18 6.76 -4.37 7.44
C PHE A 18 5.92 -5.07 6.35
N LEU A 19 5.11 -6.01 6.84
CA LEU A 19 3.78 -6.32 6.33
C LEU A 19 2.87 -5.11 6.63
N LEU A 20 2.49 -4.33 5.63
CA LEU A 20 1.24 -3.58 5.69
C LEU A 20 0.13 -4.52 5.25
N ALA A 21 -0.76 -4.86 6.17
CA ALA A 21 -1.98 -5.58 5.85
C ALA A 21 -2.83 -4.70 4.91
N GLN A 22 -2.82 -5.02 3.62
CA GLN A 22 -3.81 -4.49 2.70
C GLN A 22 -5.17 -5.06 3.11
N VAL A 23 -6.12 -4.17 3.41
CA VAL A 23 -7.53 -4.56 3.54
C VAL A 23 -8.01 -4.82 2.11
N THR A 24 -7.94 -6.07 1.67
CA THR A 24 -8.49 -6.47 0.38
C THR A 24 -10.00 -6.59 0.53
N PHE A 25 -10.76 -5.71 -0.13
CA PHE A 25 -12.18 -5.95 -0.35
C PHE A 25 -12.34 -7.10 -1.34
N ALA A 26 -13.10 -8.12 -0.98
CA ALA A 26 -13.37 -9.23 -1.89
C ALA A 26 -14.31 -8.75 -3.01
N ALA A 27 -13.95 -9.01 -4.27
CA ALA A 27 -14.82 -8.69 -5.39
C ALA A 27 -16.20 -9.39 -5.25
N PRO A 28 -17.29 -8.76 -5.71
CA PRO A 28 -18.62 -9.37 -5.62
C PRO A 28 -18.69 -10.68 -6.44
N PRO A 29 -19.44 -11.69 -5.98
CA PRO A 29 -19.50 -12.99 -6.64
C PRO A 29 -20.17 -12.88 -8.02
N ARG A 30 -19.60 -13.60 -9.00
CA ARG A 30 -20.19 -13.76 -10.34
C ARG A 30 -21.05 -15.01 -10.38
N TYR A 31 -22.02 -15.04 -11.28
CA TYR A 31 -22.95 -16.17 -11.42
C TYR A 31 -23.06 -16.68 -12.86
N GLU A 32 -23.08 -18.00 -13.01
CA GLU A 32 -23.61 -18.69 -14.19
C GLU A 32 -25.14 -18.80 -14.06
N ILE A 33 -25.86 -18.65 -15.18
CA ILE A 33 -27.33 -18.64 -15.19
C ILE A 33 -27.85 -19.86 -15.92
N ILE A 34 -28.69 -20.63 -15.24
CA ILE A 34 -29.33 -21.83 -15.74
C ILE A 34 -30.83 -21.57 -15.87
N ASP A 35 -31.33 -21.64 -17.10
CA ASP A 35 -32.77 -21.71 -17.38
C ASP A 35 -33.29 -23.10 -16.97
N LEU A 36 -34.23 -23.13 -16.02
CA LEU A 36 -34.78 -24.39 -15.50
C LEU A 36 -35.84 -25.01 -16.42
N GLY A 37 -36.37 -24.24 -17.38
CA GLY A 37 -37.41 -24.64 -18.32
C GLY A 37 -38.83 -24.49 -17.78
N THR A 38 -39.77 -25.20 -18.42
CA THR A 38 -41.19 -25.27 -18.03
C THR A 38 -41.71 -26.71 -18.15
N LEU A 39 -42.86 -27.00 -17.54
CA LEU A 39 -43.64 -28.24 -17.71
C LEU A 39 -44.44 -28.27 -19.04
N GLY A 40 -43.86 -27.68 -20.10
CA GLY A 40 -44.44 -27.58 -21.44
C GLY A 40 -45.27 -26.32 -21.69
N GLY A 41 -45.55 -25.51 -20.66
CA GLY A 41 -46.22 -24.21 -20.76
C GLY A 41 -45.27 -23.04 -21.08
N ARG A 42 -45.76 -21.80 -20.89
CA ARG A 42 -45.00 -20.58 -21.21
C ARG A 42 -44.25 -19.97 -20.04
N PHE A 43 -44.71 -20.20 -18.81
CA PHE A 43 -44.17 -19.54 -17.63
C PHE A 43 -43.79 -20.55 -16.55
N SER A 44 -42.71 -20.24 -15.83
CA SER A 44 -42.28 -20.94 -14.62
C SER A 44 -41.70 -19.93 -13.63
N GLY A 45 -41.77 -20.23 -12.34
CA GLY A 45 -41.16 -19.39 -11.31
C GLY A 45 -40.63 -20.24 -10.18
N ALA A 46 -39.34 -20.06 -9.87
CA ALA A 46 -38.68 -20.67 -8.72
C ALA A 46 -39.09 -19.96 -7.42
N ARG A 47 -39.04 -20.69 -6.29
CA ARG A 47 -39.37 -20.17 -4.96
C ARG A 47 -38.36 -20.51 -3.89
N ALA A 48 -37.79 -21.71 -3.92
CA ALA A 48 -36.81 -22.14 -2.93
C ALA A 48 -35.77 -23.08 -3.53
N ILE A 49 -34.62 -23.16 -2.87
CA ILE A 49 -33.49 -24.02 -3.23
C ILE A 49 -32.92 -24.68 -1.97
N ASN A 50 -32.52 -25.94 -2.07
CA ASN A 50 -31.80 -26.64 -1.01
C ASN A 50 -30.28 -26.68 -1.27
N ASP A 51 -29.48 -27.15 -0.29
CA ASP A 51 -28.01 -27.16 -0.38
C ASP A 51 -27.47 -28.18 -1.37
N VAL A 52 -28.28 -29.17 -1.77
CA VAL A 52 -27.92 -30.09 -2.87
C VAL A 52 -28.18 -29.49 -4.26
N GLY A 53 -28.87 -28.35 -4.34
CA GLY A 53 -29.10 -27.59 -5.58
C GLY A 53 -30.35 -27.96 -6.33
N GLN A 54 -31.31 -28.60 -5.66
CA GLN A 54 -32.64 -28.81 -6.20
C GLN A 54 -33.48 -27.56 -5.98
N VAL A 55 -34.27 -27.21 -6.99
CA VAL A 55 -35.07 -25.99 -7.02
C VAL A 55 -36.54 -26.34 -7.10
N VAL A 56 -37.38 -25.67 -6.32
CA VAL A 56 -38.83 -25.87 -6.37
C VAL A 56 -39.57 -24.59 -6.73
N GLY A 57 -40.78 -24.74 -7.26
CA GLY A 57 -41.63 -23.62 -7.59
C GLY A 57 -42.91 -24.08 -8.28
N GLY A 58 -43.43 -23.27 -9.19
CA GLY A 58 -44.60 -23.61 -10.00
C GLY A 58 -44.40 -23.29 -11.48
N SER A 59 -44.88 -24.17 -12.36
CA SER A 59 -44.78 -24.03 -13.82
C SER A 59 -46.12 -24.30 -14.49
N ASP A 60 -46.38 -23.56 -15.57
CA ASP A 60 -47.52 -23.82 -16.44
C ASP A 60 -47.36 -25.14 -17.18
N MET A 61 -48.48 -25.84 -17.33
CA MET A 61 -48.59 -27.05 -18.13
C MET A 61 -48.75 -26.71 -19.62
N ALA A 62 -48.58 -27.71 -20.50
CA ALA A 62 -48.65 -27.53 -21.96
C ALA A 62 -49.98 -26.96 -22.50
N ASP A 63 -51.10 -27.11 -21.77
CA ASP A 63 -52.39 -26.54 -22.14
C ASP A 63 -52.55 -25.06 -21.74
N GLY A 64 -51.64 -24.53 -20.91
CA GLY A 64 -51.65 -23.16 -20.40
C GLY A 64 -52.84 -22.83 -19.49
N LEU A 65 -53.63 -23.84 -19.08
CA LEU A 65 -54.82 -23.66 -18.25
C LEU A 65 -54.56 -24.03 -16.78
N PHE A 66 -53.53 -24.83 -16.52
CA PHE A 66 -53.17 -25.31 -15.19
C PHE A 66 -51.69 -25.05 -14.88
N ARG A 67 -51.39 -24.85 -13.59
CA ARG A 67 -50.03 -24.71 -13.07
C ARG A 67 -49.80 -25.80 -12.04
N HIS A 68 -48.68 -26.51 -12.18
CA HIS A 68 -48.26 -27.52 -11.22
C HIS A 68 -46.99 -27.09 -10.49
N ALA A 69 -46.86 -27.59 -9.26
CA ALA A 69 -45.63 -27.54 -8.51
C ALA A 69 -44.57 -28.37 -9.23
N PHE A 70 -43.35 -27.87 -9.31
CA PHE A 70 -42.23 -28.60 -9.88
C PHE A 70 -41.11 -28.79 -8.85
N LEU A 71 -40.32 -29.84 -9.07
CA LEU A 71 -38.98 -30.02 -8.53
C LEU A 71 -38.01 -30.08 -9.72
N TRP A 72 -37.05 -29.17 -9.78
CA TRP A 72 -35.96 -29.26 -10.73
C TRP A 72 -34.76 -29.89 -10.03
N ASP A 73 -34.23 -30.93 -10.66
CA ASP A 73 -33.04 -31.65 -10.20
C ASP A 73 -31.91 -31.44 -11.22
N PRO A 74 -30.68 -31.10 -10.78
CA PRO A 74 -29.57 -30.82 -11.69
C PRO A 74 -29.27 -31.94 -12.70
N ILE A 75 -29.63 -33.18 -12.38
CA ILE A 75 -29.38 -34.35 -13.21
C ILE A 75 -30.62 -34.72 -14.05
N LYS A 76 -31.82 -34.61 -13.46
CA LYS A 76 -33.06 -35.09 -14.10
C LYS A 76 -33.85 -33.99 -14.83
N GLY A 77 -33.51 -32.72 -14.62
CA GLY A 77 -34.28 -31.58 -15.12
C GLY A 77 -35.57 -31.37 -14.33
N MET A 78 -36.56 -30.72 -14.95
CA MET A 78 -37.83 -30.38 -14.32
C MET A 78 -38.76 -31.60 -14.16
N ILE A 79 -39.23 -31.83 -12.94
CA ILE A 79 -40.13 -32.92 -12.55
C ILE A 79 -41.46 -32.31 -12.11
N ASP A 80 -42.56 -32.76 -12.72
CA ASP A 80 -43.92 -32.41 -12.29
C ASP A 80 -44.28 -33.15 -10.98
N LEU A 81 -44.61 -32.39 -9.93
CA LEU A 81 -45.02 -32.95 -8.64
C LEU A 81 -46.52 -33.29 -8.59
N SER A 82 -47.27 -32.94 -9.63
CA SER A 82 -48.72 -33.10 -9.75
C SER A 82 -49.49 -32.26 -8.72
N THR A 83 -50.74 -32.62 -8.47
CA THR A 83 -51.65 -32.00 -7.51
C THR A 83 -52.14 -33.05 -6.52
N ILE A 84 -52.78 -32.60 -5.45
CA ILE A 84 -53.56 -33.52 -4.61
C ILE A 84 -54.72 -34.10 -5.45
N PRO A 85 -55.07 -35.40 -5.33
CA PRO A 85 -56.16 -35.98 -6.10
C PRO A 85 -57.47 -35.18 -6.01
N GLY A 86 -57.94 -34.68 -7.16
CA GLY A 86 -59.13 -33.83 -7.28
C GLY A 86 -58.85 -32.33 -7.38
N HIS A 87 -57.60 -31.91 -7.20
CA HIS A 87 -57.13 -30.53 -7.39
C HIS A 87 -56.56 -30.34 -8.80
N ASN A 88 -56.46 -29.08 -9.24
CA ASN A 88 -55.97 -28.72 -10.58
C ASN A 88 -54.91 -27.60 -10.57
N TYR A 89 -54.53 -27.11 -9.38
CA TYR A 89 -53.42 -26.18 -9.21
C TYR A 89 -52.51 -26.66 -8.08
N SER A 90 -51.20 -26.48 -8.24
CA SER A 90 -50.24 -26.61 -7.15
C SER A 90 -49.04 -25.68 -7.35
N SER A 91 -48.45 -25.25 -6.24
CA SER A 91 -47.20 -24.46 -6.23
C SER A 91 -46.37 -24.86 -5.01
N ALA A 92 -45.12 -25.26 -5.23
CA ALA A 92 -44.17 -25.47 -4.16
C ALA A 92 -43.65 -24.14 -3.63
N MET A 93 -43.37 -24.08 -2.32
CA MET A 93 -42.91 -22.89 -1.60
C MET A 93 -41.57 -23.12 -0.90
N ALA A 94 -41.32 -24.31 -0.35
CA ALA A 94 -40.06 -24.65 0.29
C ALA A 94 -39.65 -26.10 0.06
N ILE A 95 -38.36 -26.36 0.23
CA ILE A 95 -37.72 -27.67 0.09
C ILE A 95 -36.62 -27.80 1.15
N ASN A 96 -36.45 -28.99 1.72
CA ASN A 96 -35.33 -29.29 2.63
C ASN A 96 -34.21 -30.10 1.91
N ASP A 97 -33.11 -30.38 2.60
CA ASP A 97 -31.94 -31.05 1.99
C ASP A 97 -32.17 -32.54 1.69
N TYR A 98 -33.25 -33.12 2.22
CA TYR A 98 -33.69 -34.49 1.91
C TYR A 98 -34.68 -34.55 0.73
N GLY A 99 -34.97 -33.42 0.08
CA GLY A 99 -35.88 -33.34 -1.06
C GLY A 99 -37.35 -33.45 -0.71
N VAL A 100 -37.72 -33.17 0.56
CA VAL A 100 -39.11 -33.01 0.97
C VAL A 100 -39.58 -31.62 0.58
N VAL A 101 -40.69 -31.55 -0.14
CA VAL A 101 -41.22 -30.31 -0.70
C VAL A 101 -42.56 -29.98 -0.05
N VAL A 102 -42.75 -28.72 0.32
CA VAL A 102 -44.04 -28.22 0.83
C VAL A 102 -44.56 -27.06 0.01
N GLY A 103 -45.86 -26.85 0.06
CA GLY A 103 -46.50 -25.77 -0.67
C GLY A 103 -48.01 -25.88 -0.61
N ASN A 104 -48.68 -25.38 -1.65
CA ASN A 104 -50.13 -25.26 -1.69
C ASN A 104 -50.71 -25.98 -2.92
N SER A 105 -51.87 -26.61 -2.77
CA SER A 105 -52.63 -27.18 -3.88
C SER A 105 -54.12 -26.86 -3.76
N ASP A 106 -54.76 -26.53 -4.89
CA ASP A 106 -56.09 -25.90 -4.90
C ASP A 106 -57.05 -26.66 -5.84
N PRO A 107 -58.33 -26.86 -5.44
CA PRO A 107 -59.39 -27.28 -6.34
C PRO A 107 -60.06 -26.05 -6.98
N TYR A 108 -59.88 -25.88 -8.29
CA TYR A 108 -60.54 -24.86 -9.12
C TYR A 108 -60.17 -23.39 -8.81
N GLY A 109 -59.04 -23.13 -8.16
CA GLY A 109 -58.49 -21.77 -8.00
C GLY A 109 -59.20 -20.89 -6.98
N ASP A 110 -60.04 -21.47 -6.11
CA ASP A 110 -60.74 -20.72 -5.05
C ASP A 110 -60.03 -20.82 -3.69
N GLN A 111 -59.46 -21.99 -3.32
CA GLN A 111 -58.96 -22.25 -1.96
C GLN A 111 -57.76 -23.22 -1.86
N PRO A 112 -56.59 -22.77 -1.35
CA PRO A 112 -55.41 -23.60 -1.19
C PRO A 112 -55.42 -24.47 0.06
N TYR A 113 -54.90 -25.68 -0.11
CA TYR A 113 -54.60 -26.61 0.97
C TYR A 113 -53.09 -26.87 1.03
N PRO A 114 -52.50 -26.89 2.24
CA PRO A 114 -51.09 -27.16 2.37
C PRO A 114 -50.79 -28.62 2.03
N PHE A 115 -49.73 -28.85 1.25
CA PHE A 115 -49.25 -30.18 0.92
C PHE A 115 -47.84 -30.41 1.45
N ILE A 116 -47.52 -31.69 1.60
CA ILE A 116 -46.16 -32.21 1.69
C ILE A 116 -45.96 -33.25 0.57
N TRP A 117 -44.80 -33.23 -0.06
CA TRP A 117 -44.42 -34.14 -1.13
C TRP A 117 -43.06 -34.73 -0.83
N ASP A 118 -42.91 -36.02 -1.13
CA ASP A 118 -41.63 -36.70 -1.20
C ASP A 118 -41.66 -37.74 -2.32
N SER A 119 -40.49 -38.16 -2.78
CA SER A 119 -40.35 -39.07 -3.93
C SER A 119 -40.97 -40.46 -3.71
N VAL A 120 -41.27 -40.85 -2.46
CA VAL A 120 -41.79 -42.18 -2.11
C VAL A 120 -43.32 -42.16 -2.07
N ASN A 121 -43.91 -41.13 -1.46
CA ASN A 121 -45.33 -41.05 -1.15
C ASN A 121 -46.12 -40.11 -2.08
N GLY A 122 -45.43 -39.27 -2.86
CA GLY A 122 -46.07 -38.25 -3.69
C GLY A 122 -46.73 -37.14 -2.87
N MET A 123 -47.56 -36.31 -3.54
CA MET A 123 -48.22 -35.16 -2.94
C MET A 123 -49.38 -35.61 -2.05
N ARG A 124 -49.40 -35.14 -0.80
CA ARG A 124 -50.47 -35.43 0.17
C ARG A 124 -50.72 -34.23 1.08
N TYR A 125 -51.86 -34.25 1.76
CA TYR A 125 -52.19 -33.26 2.79
C TYR A 125 -51.24 -33.35 4.00
N LEU A 126 -51.11 -32.26 4.73
CA LEU A 126 -50.61 -32.26 6.10
C LEU A 126 -51.73 -32.73 7.05
N ASP A 127 -51.68 -34.00 7.46
CA ASP A 127 -52.70 -34.59 8.34
C ASP A 127 -52.80 -33.85 9.69
N GLY A 128 -54.01 -33.67 10.20
CA GLY A 128 -54.27 -32.99 11.48
C GLY A 128 -54.57 -31.49 11.36
N LEU A 129 -54.38 -30.88 10.19
CA LEU A 129 -54.85 -29.52 9.89
C LEU A 129 -56.28 -29.55 9.32
N PHE A 130 -57.17 -28.76 9.91
CA PHE A 130 -58.55 -28.59 9.44
C PHE A 130 -58.72 -27.17 8.89
N GLY A 131 -58.70 -27.02 7.56
CA GLY A 131 -59.03 -25.74 6.90
C GLY A 131 -58.07 -25.35 5.78
N GLU A 132 -58.39 -24.22 5.18
CA GLU A 132 -57.62 -23.56 4.11
C GLU A 132 -56.36 -22.91 4.68
N GLY A 133 -55.23 -23.05 3.99
CA GLY A 133 -53.96 -22.52 4.48
C GLY A 133 -52.81 -22.85 3.54
N GLY A 134 -51.60 -22.52 3.97
CA GLY A 134 -50.40 -22.82 3.22
C GLY A 134 -49.19 -23.19 4.05
N ALA A 135 -48.37 -24.09 3.48
CA ALA A 135 -47.08 -24.50 4.01
C ALA A 135 -45.98 -23.70 3.31
N LEU A 136 -45.17 -22.98 4.09
CA LEU A 136 -44.24 -21.98 3.57
C LEU A 136 -42.78 -22.27 3.91
N GLY A 137 -42.50 -23.01 4.98
CA GLY A 137 -41.14 -23.44 5.34
C GLY A 137 -41.12 -24.91 5.75
N VAL A 138 -40.00 -25.59 5.49
CA VAL A 138 -39.74 -26.97 5.94
C VAL A 138 -38.28 -27.13 6.32
N ASN A 139 -38.00 -27.74 7.46
CA ASN A 139 -36.63 -28.03 7.89
C ASN A 139 -36.23 -29.49 7.65
N ASP A 140 -34.98 -29.83 7.92
CA ASP A 140 -34.43 -31.17 7.71
C ASP A 140 -34.99 -32.24 8.65
N ALA A 141 -35.58 -31.83 9.78
CA ALA A 141 -36.33 -32.74 10.66
C ALA A 141 -37.74 -33.06 10.11
N GLY A 142 -38.13 -32.48 8.97
CA GLY A 142 -39.45 -32.63 8.35
C GLY A 142 -40.55 -31.87 9.08
N GLN A 143 -40.19 -30.88 9.90
CA GLN A 143 -41.16 -29.98 10.52
C GLN A 143 -41.56 -28.90 9.52
N VAL A 144 -42.84 -28.55 9.49
CA VAL A 144 -43.40 -27.64 8.49
C VAL A 144 -44.02 -26.43 9.16
N ALA A 145 -43.53 -25.25 8.80
CA ALA A 145 -44.09 -23.97 9.21
C ALA A 145 -45.06 -23.43 8.16
N GLY A 146 -46.19 -22.89 8.61
CA GLY A 146 -47.22 -22.38 7.71
C GLY A 146 -48.29 -21.58 8.42
N SER A 147 -49.36 -21.27 7.69
CA SER A 147 -50.49 -20.48 8.20
C SER A 147 -51.83 -21.06 7.76
N VAL A 148 -52.82 -21.02 8.64
CA VAL A 148 -54.24 -21.33 8.32
C VAL A 148 -54.98 -20.01 8.13
N TRP A 149 -55.96 -19.93 7.22
CA TRP A 149 -56.63 -18.67 6.84
C TRP A 149 -58.13 -18.61 7.14
N TRP A 150 -58.74 -19.68 7.66
CA TRP A 150 -60.18 -19.73 7.94
C TRP A 150 -60.52 -19.63 9.44
N GLN A 151 -61.50 -18.78 9.79
CA GLN A 151 -62.07 -18.53 11.14
C GLN A 151 -61.14 -18.03 12.27
N ALA A 152 -59.83 -17.94 12.05
CA ALA A 152 -58.87 -17.01 12.66
C ALA A 152 -57.50 -17.34 12.04
N ALA A 153 -56.83 -16.40 11.37
CA ALA A 153 -55.55 -16.74 10.74
C ALA A 153 -54.44 -16.89 11.79
N TYR A 154 -53.85 -18.07 11.92
CA TYR A 154 -52.77 -18.33 12.85
C TYR A 154 -51.62 -19.08 12.19
N ALA A 155 -50.41 -18.77 12.66
CA ALA A 155 -49.18 -19.45 12.32
C ALA A 155 -49.11 -20.80 13.05
N PHE A 156 -48.65 -21.84 12.36
CA PHE A 156 -48.51 -23.18 12.93
C PHE A 156 -47.13 -23.78 12.68
N LEU A 157 -46.77 -24.75 13.51
CA LEU A 157 -45.70 -25.72 13.29
C LEU A 157 -46.28 -27.13 13.29
N TRP A 158 -46.16 -27.84 12.17
CA TRP A 158 -46.63 -29.20 11.98
C TRP A 158 -45.46 -30.20 12.07
N HIS A 159 -45.72 -31.38 12.63
CA HIS A 159 -44.77 -32.48 12.75
C HIS A 159 -45.26 -33.73 12.00
N SER A 160 -44.33 -34.59 11.60
CA SER A 160 -44.60 -35.81 10.84
C SER A 160 -45.49 -36.85 11.55
N ASP A 161 -45.67 -36.73 12.86
CA ASP A 161 -46.63 -37.51 13.65
C ASP A 161 -48.07 -36.93 13.66
N SER A 162 -48.33 -35.97 12.76
CA SER A 162 -49.59 -35.23 12.61
C SER A 162 -49.92 -34.30 13.78
N SER A 163 -48.97 -34.03 14.69
CA SER A 163 -49.16 -33.01 15.71
C SER A 163 -48.98 -31.60 15.14
N VAL A 164 -49.80 -30.65 15.63
CA VAL A 164 -49.81 -29.24 15.21
C VAL A 164 -49.69 -28.36 16.43
N ILE A 165 -48.73 -27.45 16.42
CA ILE A 165 -48.53 -26.41 17.42
C ILE A 165 -49.04 -25.09 16.84
N ASP A 166 -50.01 -24.46 17.50
CA ASP A 166 -50.37 -23.06 17.28
C ASP A 166 -49.28 -22.17 17.91
N LEU A 167 -48.67 -21.30 17.12
CA LEU A 167 -47.56 -20.45 17.58
C LEU A 167 -48.03 -19.23 18.37
N GLY A 168 -49.34 -18.93 18.35
CA GLY A 168 -49.95 -17.77 19.00
C GLY A 168 -49.77 -16.47 18.21
N THR A 169 -49.90 -15.34 18.90
CA THR A 169 -49.76 -13.98 18.33
C THR A 169 -48.94 -13.08 19.26
N LEU A 170 -48.53 -11.90 18.79
CA LEU A 170 -47.92 -10.82 19.60
C LEU A 170 -48.96 -10.03 20.43
N GLY A 171 -50.08 -10.67 20.78
CA GLY A 171 -51.19 -10.09 21.55
C GLY A 171 -52.36 -9.60 20.71
N GLY A 172 -52.28 -9.67 19.37
CA GLY A 172 -53.38 -9.41 18.43
C GLY A 172 -54.15 -10.66 18.04
N THR A 173 -54.83 -10.63 16.89
CA THR A 173 -55.74 -11.71 16.44
C THR A 173 -55.21 -12.55 15.29
N HIS A 174 -54.11 -12.13 14.64
CA HIS A 174 -53.55 -12.86 13.50
C HIS A 174 -52.04 -13.07 13.61
N SER A 175 -51.58 -14.19 13.07
CA SER A 175 -50.17 -14.48 12.82
C SER A 175 -50.02 -15.31 11.54
N SER A 176 -48.87 -15.15 10.87
CA SER A 176 -48.48 -15.95 9.72
C SER A 176 -47.01 -16.33 9.84
N ALA A 177 -46.69 -17.62 9.68
CA ALA A 177 -45.30 -18.10 9.58
C ALA A 177 -44.87 -18.16 8.11
N TRP A 178 -43.63 -17.75 7.83
CA TRP A 178 -43.04 -17.71 6.50
C TRP A 178 -41.91 -18.72 6.32
N ASP A 179 -41.12 -18.98 7.36
CA ASP A 179 -39.95 -19.86 7.25
C ASP A 179 -39.54 -20.50 8.60
N ILE A 180 -38.74 -21.57 8.55
CA ILE A 180 -38.23 -22.32 9.68
C ILE A 180 -36.79 -22.79 9.45
N ASN A 181 -35.92 -22.60 10.44
CA ASN A 181 -34.54 -23.11 10.37
C ASN A 181 -34.38 -24.53 10.94
N ASN A 182 -33.20 -25.14 10.79
CA ASN A 182 -32.92 -26.50 11.25
C ASN A 182 -32.84 -26.64 12.78
N THR A 183 -32.81 -25.52 13.51
CA THR A 183 -32.93 -25.52 14.98
C THR A 183 -34.39 -25.49 15.47
N GLY A 184 -35.36 -25.43 14.54
CA GLY A 184 -36.78 -25.41 14.83
C GLY A 184 -37.33 -24.03 15.22
N LYS A 185 -36.60 -22.96 14.90
CA LYS A 185 -37.09 -21.58 15.08
C LYS A 185 -37.90 -21.16 13.87
N VAL A 186 -39.05 -20.55 14.12
CA VAL A 186 -40.00 -20.13 13.07
C VAL A 186 -40.05 -18.61 13.01
N VAL A 187 -40.05 -18.05 11.81
CA VAL A 187 -40.20 -16.59 11.62
C VAL A 187 -41.47 -16.26 10.86
N GLY A 188 -41.96 -15.05 11.06
CA GLY A 188 -43.08 -14.55 10.29
C GLY A 188 -43.54 -13.16 10.70
N ASN A 189 -44.83 -12.88 10.60
CA ASN A 189 -45.44 -11.64 11.07
C ASN A 189 -46.69 -11.88 11.93
N SER A 190 -46.94 -11.01 12.90
CA SER A 190 -48.10 -11.11 13.80
C SER A 190 -48.63 -9.75 14.22
N ASP A 191 -49.95 -9.69 14.40
CA ASP A 191 -50.63 -8.55 14.99
C ASP A 191 -50.24 -8.41 16.46
N THR A 192 -49.87 -7.20 16.85
CA THR A 192 -49.57 -6.79 18.22
C THR A 192 -50.87 -6.42 18.95
N ALA A 193 -50.80 -6.31 20.28
CA ALA A 193 -51.94 -5.87 21.11
C ALA A 193 -52.47 -4.47 20.77
N VAL A 194 -51.66 -3.62 20.12
CA VAL A 194 -52.02 -2.26 19.72
C VAL A 194 -52.48 -2.16 18.26
N GLY A 195 -52.51 -3.27 17.52
CA GLY A 195 -52.99 -3.36 16.14
C GLY A 195 -51.92 -3.12 15.07
N ASP A 196 -50.65 -2.93 15.45
CA ASP A 196 -49.51 -2.94 14.53
C ASP A 196 -49.17 -4.38 14.11
N ASN A 197 -48.47 -4.55 12.99
CA ASN A 197 -48.12 -5.88 12.45
C ASN A 197 -46.60 -6.04 12.40
N HIS A 198 -46.03 -6.85 13.28
CA HIS A 198 -44.58 -6.94 13.46
C HIS A 198 -44.03 -8.29 13.05
N ALA A 199 -42.77 -8.28 12.60
CA ALA A 199 -41.97 -9.46 12.41
C ALA A 199 -41.75 -10.18 13.76
N PHE A 200 -41.83 -11.51 13.75
CA PHE A 200 -41.56 -12.32 14.93
C PHE A 200 -40.49 -13.39 14.68
N LEU A 201 -39.85 -13.81 15.77
CA LEU A 201 -39.08 -15.04 15.89
C LEU A 201 -39.72 -15.90 16.99
N TRP A 202 -40.10 -17.13 16.67
CA TRP A 202 -40.68 -18.07 17.62
C TRP A 202 -39.72 -19.23 17.86
N ASP A 203 -39.61 -19.64 19.13
CA ASP A 203 -38.98 -20.91 19.50
C ASP A 203 -39.78 -21.62 20.59
N SER A 204 -39.62 -22.93 20.69
CA SER A 204 -40.40 -23.77 21.61
C SER A 204 -40.16 -23.46 23.09
N THR A 205 -39.08 -22.77 23.44
CA THR A 205 -38.70 -22.44 24.82
C THR A 205 -39.25 -21.10 25.25
N ASN A 206 -39.20 -20.10 24.38
CA ASN A 206 -39.52 -18.70 24.69
C ASN A 206 -40.85 -18.23 24.09
N GLY A 207 -41.46 -19.00 23.19
CA GLY A 207 -42.64 -18.58 22.44
C GLY A 207 -42.31 -17.50 21.42
N MET A 208 -43.31 -16.68 21.07
CA MET A 208 -43.19 -15.64 20.04
C MET A 208 -42.49 -14.39 20.60
N ARG A 209 -41.37 -14.00 19.98
CA ARG A 209 -40.63 -12.76 20.25
C ARG A 209 -40.87 -11.73 19.16
N ASP A 210 -41.20 -10.51 19.55
CA ASP A 210 -41.27 -9.35 18.65
C ASP A 210 -39.87 -8.88 18.24
N LEU A 211 -39.64 -8.69 16.92
CA LEU A 211 -38.39 -8.19 16.37
C LEU A 211 -38.37 -6.67 16.16
N GLY A 212 -39.52 -6.00 16.28
CA GLY A 212 -39.68 -4.56 16.10
C GLY A 212 -39.72 -4.10 14.64
N THR A 213 -39.43 -2.83 14.42
CA THR A 213 -39.44 -2.15 13.11
C THR A 213 -38.25 -1.18 12.98
N LEU A 214 -38.00 -0.68 11.77
CA LEU A 214 -37.09 0.45 11.45
C LEU A 214 -37.70 1.83 11.80
N GLY A 215 -38.57 1.88 12.81
CA GLY A 215 -39.22 3.11 13.29
C GLY A 215 -40.63 3.36 12.73
N GLY A 216 -41.11 2.55 11.79
CA GLY A 216 -42.51 2.51 11.35
C GLY A 216 -43.38 1.59 12.21
N ASN A 217 -44.52 1.16 11.68
CA ASN A 217 -45.50 0.36 12.43
C ASN A 217 -45.77 -1.03 11.81
N LYS A 218 -44.97 -1.40 10.81
CA LYS A 218 -45.08 -2.69 10.12
C LYS A 218 -43.72 -3.30 9.82
N SER A 219 -43.58 -4.60 10.07
CA SER A 219 -42.46 -5.43 9.62
C SER A 219 -42.91 -6.87 9.39
N SER A 220 -42.18 -7.61 8.56
CA SER A 220 -42.43 -9.02 8.29
C SER A 220 -41.11 -9.73 8.01
N ALA A 221 -40.87 -10.83 8.72
CA ALA A 221 -39.72 -11.71 8.51
C ALA A 221 -40.09 -12.81 7.51
N TRP A 222 -39.25 -12.99 6.48
CA TRP A 222 -39.52 -13.91 5.36
C TRP A 222 -38.56 -15.09 5.31
N ALA A 223 -37.34 -14.95 5.83
CA ALA A 223 -36.37 -16.05 5.88
C ALA A 223 -35.51 -16.00 7.14
N ILE A 224 -35.01 -17.17 7.55
CA ILE A 224 -34.13 -17.35 8.70
C ILE A 224 -33.02 -18.37 8.40
N ASN A 225 -31.79 -18.05 8.77
CA ASN A 225 -30.69 -19.01 8.69
C ASN A 225 -30.49 -19.80 10.00
N ASP A 226 -29.61 -20.80 10.00
CA ASP A 226 -29.37 -21.66 11.17
C ASP A 226 -28.62 -20.94 12.30
N LEU A 227 -27.96 -19.82 12.01
CA LEU A 227 -27.39 -18.91 13.01
C LEU A 227 -28.48 -18.08 13.72
N GLY A 228 -29.71 -18.09 13.22
CA GLY A 228 -30.83 -17.33 13.76
C GLY A 228 -30.84 -15.86 13.33
N GLN A 229 -30.13 -15.52 12.25
CA GLN A 229 -30.27 -14.24 11.58
C GLN A 229 -31.54 -14.27 10.73
N VAL A 230 -32.28 -13.17 10.74
CA VAL A 230 -33.62 -13.08 10.15
C VAL A 230 -33.64 -11.94 9.15
N VAL A 231 -34.21 -12.16 7.98
CA VAL A 231 -34.36 -11.12 6.95
C VAL A 231 -35.81 -10.93 6.56
N GLY A 232 -36.11 -9.75 6.02
CA GLY A 232 -37.44 -9.40 5.58
C GLY A 232 -37.55 -7.94 5.19
N TRP A 233 -38.72 -7.34 5.47
CA TRP A 233 -38.94 -5.91 5.27
C TRP A 233 -39.54 -5.24 6.49
N SER A 234 -39.26 -3.95 6.64
CA SER A 234 -39.84 -3.09 7.66
C SER A 234 -40.15 -1.72 7.07
N THR A 235 -41.18 -1.08 7.63
CA THR A 235 -41.44 0.34 7.39
C THR A 235 -40.53 1.20 8.24
N THR A 236 -39.98 2.26 7.65
CA THR A 236 -39.22 3.30 8.36
C THR A 236 -40.16 4.29 9.05
N ALA A 237 -39.62 5.20 9.85
CA ALA A 237 -40.41 6.29 10.46
C ALA A 237 -41.14 7.19 9.43
N THR A 238 -40.65 7.24 8.17
CA THR A 238 -41.30 7.96 7.07
C THR A 238 -42.34 7.11 6.33
N GLY A 239 -42.47 5.83 6.67
CA GLY A 239 -43.39 4.87 6.04
C GLY A 239 -42.83 4.20 4.78
N ASP A 240 -41.55 4.39 4.48
CA ASP A 240 -40.88 3.74 3.34
C ASP A 240 -40.58 2.26 3.67
N TRP A 241 -40.61 1.40 2.65
CA TRP A 241 -40.41 -0.04 2.81
C TRP A 241 -38.95 -0.39 2.56
N HIS A 242 -38.27 -0.87 3.60
CA HIS A 242 -36.84 -1.17 3.57
C HIS A 242 -36.61 -2.64 3.90
N ALA A 243 -35.62 -3.24 3.22
CA ALA A 243 -35.11 -4.56 3.54
C ALA A 243 -34.35 -4.49 4.88
N PHE A 244 -34.44 -5.54 5.69
CA PHE A 244 -33.67 -5.62 6.92
C PHE A 244 -32.92 -6.93 7.08
N LEU A 245 -31.84 -6.87 7.84
CA LEU A 245 -31.19 -8.01 8.50
C LEU A 245 -31.35 -7.84 10.01
N TRP A 246 -31.78 -8.87 10.72
CA TRP A 246 -31.90 -8.86 12.17
C TRP A 246 -31.03 -9.95 12.77
N ASP A 247 -30.30 -9.60 13.83
CA ASP A 247 -29.61 -10.57 14.68
C ASP A 247 -29.80 -10.23 16.17
N SER A 248 -29.54 -11.19 17.04
CA SER A 248 -29.81 -11.04 18.48
C SER A 248 -28.93 -10.00 19.19
N ASN A 249 -27.78 -9.65 18.62
CA ASN A 249 -26.80 -8.72 19.19
C ASN A 249 -27.04 -7.29 18.72
N SER A 250 -27.34 -7.12 17.43
CA SER A 250 -27.44 -5.82 16.76
C SER A 250 -28.88 -5.31 16.67
N GLY A 251 -29.87 -6.19 16.78
CA GLY A 251 -31.26 -5.87 16.46
C GLY A 251 -31.45 -5.74 14.95
N MET A 252 -32.40 -4.89 14.52
CA MET A 252 -32.74 -4.71 13.11
C MET A 252 -31.79 -3.71 12.42
N ILE A 253 -31.11 -4.16 11.37
CA ILE A 253 -30.18 -3.42 10.52
C ILE A 253 -30.90 -3.09 9.21
N ASP A 254 -30.90 -1.81 8.82
CA ASP A 254 -31.48 -1.34 7.56
C ASP A 254 -30.54 -1.62 6.38
N LEU A 255 -31.00 -2.38 5.39
CA LEU A 255 -30.24 -2.68 4.17
C LEU A 255 -30.58 -1.70 3.03
N GLY A 256 -31.63 -0.89 3.18
CA GLY A 256 -32.10 0.07 2.17
C GLY A 256 -33.46 -0.27 1.57
N ALA A 257 -33.94 0.59 0.66
CA ALA A 257 -35.30 0.51 0.11
C ALA A 257 -35.54 -0.76 -0.72
N GLY A 258 -36.38 -1.67 -0.22
CA GLY A 258 -36.58 -2.97 -0.85
C GLY A 258 -37.17 -4.02 0.09
N TRP A 259 -36.99 -5.27 -0.31
CA TRP A 259 -37.41 -6.46 0.43
C TRP A 259 -36.28 -7.50 0.37
N ALA A 260 -35.88 -8.04 1.52
CA ALA A 260 -35.02 -9.21 1.59
C ALA A 260 -35.88 -10.48 1.73
N THR A 261 -35.53 -11.53 1.00
CA THR A 261 -36.37 -12.72 0.78
C THR A 261 -35.69 -14.02 1.14
N GLY A 262 -34.36 -14.09 1.04
CA GLY A 262 -33.57 -15.26 1.41
C GLY A 262 -32.28 -14.87 2.11
N ILE A 263 -31.80 -15.75 2.97
CA ILE A 263 -30.52 -15.62 3.69
C ILE A 263 -29.88 -16.99 3.86
N ASN A 264 -28.57 -17.08 3.67
CA ASN A 264 -27.81 -18.31 3.96
C ASN A 264 -26.99 -18.20 5.26
N ASN A 265 -26.31 -19.29 5.64
CA ASN A 265 -25.49 -19.36 6.86
C ASN A 265 -24.19 -18.55 6.78
N ALA A 266 -23.79 -18.05 5.61
CA ALA A 266 -22.70 -17.08 5.46
C ALA A 266 -23.15 -15.63 5.72
N GLY A 267 -24.44 -15.41 5.98
CA GLY A 267 -25.02 -14.08 6.17
C GLY A 267 -25.26 -13.33 4.87
N GLN A 268 -25.19 -14.01 3.72
CA GLN A 268 -25.49 -13.43 2.41
C GLN A 268 -27.00 -13.34 2.24
N VAL A 269 -27.48 -12.18 1.80
CA VAL A 269 -28.91 -11.87 1.71
C VAL A 269 -29.27 -11.60 0.26
N VAL A 270 -30.42 -12.09 -0.18
CA VAL A 270 -30.98 -11.79 -1.50
C VAL A 270 -32.35 -11.16 -1.40
N GLY A 271 -32.74 -10.43 -2.44
CA GLY A 271 -34.03 -9.76 -2.47
C GLY A 271 -34.24 -8.94 -3.73
N TRP A 272 -35.09 -7.92 -3.64
CA TRP A 272 -35.25 -6.94 -4.71
C TRP A 272 -35.56 -5.55 -4.14
N LEU A 273 -35.11 -4.52 -4.86
CA LEU A 273 -35.29 -3.14 -4.46
C LEU A 273 -36.71 -2.65 -4.72
N ASN A 274 -37.15 -1.65 -3.96
CA ASN A 274 -38.46 -1.04 -4.13
C ASN A 274 -38.45 -0.02 -5.28
N PRO A 275 -39.15 -0.26 -6.40
CA PRO A 275 -39.13 0.67 -7.52
C PRO A 275 -39.99 1.91 -7.23
N ARG A 276 -39.44 3.11 -7.45
CA ARG A 276 -40.27 4.31 -7.67
C ARG A 276 -41.02 4.26 -9.02
N THR A 277 -40.68 3.34 -9.95
CA THR A 277 -41.45 2.97 -11.15
C THR A 277 -41.06 1.56 -11.66
N VAL A 278 -42.05 0.73 -12.01
CA VAL A 278 -42.03 -0.66 -12.58
C VAL A 278 -40.79 -1.53 -12.29
N GLY A 279 -40.91 -2.44 -11.31
CA GLY A 279 -40.02 -3.60 -11.07
C GLY A 279 -38.59 -3.24 -10.68
N GLY A 280 -38.31 -3.08 -9.38
CA GLY A 280 -36.94 -2.80 -8.91
C GLY A 280 -36.05 -4.04 -9.08
N PRO A 281 -34.76 -3.85 -9.35
CA PRO A 281 -33.87 -4.98 -9.67
C PRO A 281 -33.66 -5.87 -8.46
N ALA A 282 -33.39 -7.15 -8.73
CA ALA A 282 -32.95 -8.07 -7.69
C ALA A 282 -31.59 -7.64 -7.13
N PHE A 283 -31.32 -8.01 -5.88
CA PHE A 283 -30.03 -7.75 -5.25
C PHE A 283 -29.48 -8.97 -4.53
N TYR A 284 -28.16 -8.94 -4.37
CA TYR A 284 -27.37 -9.70 -3.42
C TYR A 284 -26.76 -8.72 -2.41
N TRP A 285 -26.59 -9.13 -1.16
CA TRP A 285 -25.96 -8.33 -0.12
C TRP A 285 -25.06 -9.20 0.75
N ASP A 286 -23.89 -8.66 1.12
CA ASP A 286 -23.04 -9.16 2.20
C ASP A 286 -22.44 -7.99 2.99
N SER A 287 -21.73 -8.30 4.07
CA SER A 287 -21.11 -7.29 4.94
C SER A 287 -19.97 -6.50 4.29
N ASP A 288 -19.32 -7.07 3.27
CA ASP A 288 -18.08 -6.56 2.70
C ASP A 288 -18.37 -5.64 1.50
N ASN A 289 -19.40 -5.97 0.73
CA ASN A 289 -19.78 -5.33 -0.53
C ASN A 289 -21.05 -4.48 -0.42
N GLY A 290 -21.87 -4.66 0.61
CA GLY A 290 -23.19 -4.05 0.67
C GLY A 290 -24.11 -4.59 -0.45
N ILE A 291 -25.04 -3.76 -0.93
CA ILE A 291 -25.99 -4.16 -1.99
C ILE A 291 -25.30 -4.21 -3.36
N VAL A 292 -25.31 -5.38 -3.99
CA VAL A 292 -24.90 -5.63 -5.37
C VAL A 292 -26.14 -5.93 -6.19
N ILE A 293 -26.30 -5.25 -7.33
CA ILE A 293 -27.45 -5.45 -8.21
C ILE A 293 -27.25 -6.72 -9.06
N LEU A 294 -28.28 -7.56 -9.10
CA LEU A 294 -28.33 -8.76 -9.94
C LEU A 294 -29.10 -8.43 -11.24
N ASP A 295 -28.43 -7.75 -12.17
CA ASP A 295 -29.04 -7.17 -13.40
C ASP A 295 -29.85 -8.15 -14.25
N PHE A 296 -29.61 -9.46 -14.10
CA PHE A 296 -30.33 -10.48 -14.85
C PHE A 296 -31.63 -10.93 -14.19
N LEU A 297 -31.81 -10.73 -12.89
CA LEU A 297 -33.02 -11.17 -12.20
C LEU A 297 -34.01 -10.02 -12.04
N SER A 298 -35.27 -10.30 -12.36
CA SER A 298 -36.36 -9.41 -11.95
C SER A 298 -36.65 -9.52 -10.45
N ARG A 299 -36.45 -10.71 -9.88
CA ARG A 299 -36.60 -11.02 -8.46
C ARG A 299 -35.66 -12.17 -8.08
N ALA A 300 -34.99 -12.06 -6.94
CA ALA A 300 -34.34 -13.17 -6.25
C ALA A 300 -35.22 -13.61 -5.09
N TYR A 301 -35.55 -14.89 -5.01
CA TYR A 301 -36.47 -15.43 -4.00
C TYR A 301 -35.76 -16.13 -2.85
N ASP A 302 -34.65 -16.83 -3.13
CA ASP A 302 -33.97 -17.65 -2.12
C ASP A 302 -32.49 -17.88 -2.48
N ILE A 303 -31.67 -18.19 -1.48
CA ILE A 303 -30.23 -18.45 -1.58
C ILE A 303 -29.82 -19.61 -0.66
N ASN A 304 -29.07 -20.58 -1.18
CA ASN A 304 -28.55 -21.69 -0.38
C ASN A 304 -27.15 -21.43 0.23
N ASN A 305 -26.63 -22.36 1.03
CA ASN A 305 -25.31 -22.24 1.67
C ASN A 305 -24.13 -22.39 0.70
N ARG A 306 -24.38 -22.77 -0.56
CA ARG A 306 -23.40 -22.70 -1.65
C ARG A 306 -23.40 -21.36 -2.38
N GLY A 307 -24.21 -20.41 -1.89
CA GLY A 307 -24.39 -19.10 -2.49
C GLY A 307 -25.21 -19.13 -3.78
N GLN A 308 -25.86 -20.25 -4.13
CA GLN A 308 -26.70 -20.32 -5.33
C GLN A 308 -28.03 -19.61 -5.10
N ILE A 309 -28.43 -18.77 -6.05
CA ILE A 309 -29.61 -17.91 -5.95
C ILE A 309 -30.66 -18.40 -6.94
N VAL A 310 -31.92 -18.50 -6.50
CA VAL A 310 -33.04 -18.76 -7.41
C VAL A 310 -33.91 -17.54 -7.59
N GLY A 311 -34.43 -17.37 -8.80
CA GLY A 311 -35.18 -16.19 -9.17
C GLY A 311 -36.06 -16.37 -10.39
N GLU A 312 -36.49 -15.24 -10.94
CA GLU A 312 -37.30 -15.18 -12.16
C GLU A 312 -36.73 -14.16 -13.16
N TYR A 313 -36.64 -14.58 -14.42
CA TYR A 313 -36.27 -13.74 -15.55
C TYR A 313 -37.21 -13.97 -16.73
N GLY A 314 -37.82 -12.91 -17.27
CA GLY A 314 -38.68 -13.01 -18.45
C GLY A 314 -39.91 -13.94 -18.28
N GLY A 315 -40.31 -14.22 -17.04
CA GLY A 315 -41.39 -15.17 -16.73
C GLY A 315 -40.96 -16.64 -16.62
N ILE A 316 -39.65 -16.90 -16.54
CA ILE A 316 -39.06 -18.24 -16.43
C ILE A 316 -38.24 -18.36 -15.13
N ALA A 317 -38.30 -19.55 -14.53
CA ALA A 317 -37.52 -19.93 -13.36
C ALA A 317 -36.05 -20.09 -13.72
N VAL A 318 -35.18 -19.46 -12.94
CA VAL A 318 -33.73 -19.47 -13.17
C VAL A 318 -32.96 -19.77 -11.89
N LEU A 319 -31.83 -20.46 -12.06
CA LEU A 319 -30.83 -20.73 -11.02
C LEU A 319 -29.54 -20.01 -11.39
N MET A 320 -29.05 -19.19 -10.47
CA MET A 320 -27.75 -18.53 -10.54
C MET A 320 -26.77 -19.29 -9.64
N THR A 321 -25.66 -19.78 -10.20
CA THR A 321 -24.62 -20.50 -9.46
C THR A 321 -23.33 -19.68 -9.41
N PRO A 322 -22.74 -19.43 -8.22
CA PRO A 322 -21.49 -18.70 -8.13
C PRO A 322 -20.37 -19.32 -8.98
N ILE A 323 -19.67 -18.49 -9.74
CA ILE A 323 -18.47 -18.87 -10.49
C ILE A 323 -17.28 -18.55 -9.57
N PRO A 324 -16.48 -19.55 -9.16
CA PRO A 324 -15.30 -19.30 -8.36
C PRO A 324 -14.25 -18.55 -9.19
N PRO A 325 -13.44 -17.68 -8.56
CA PRO A 325 -12.24 -17.15 -9.19
C PRO A 325 -11.36 -18.26 -9.74
N LYS A 326 -10.75 -18.04 -10.90
CA LYS A 326 -9.84 -19.00 -11.54
C LYS A 326 -8.47 -18.39 -11.77
N ILE A 327 -7.48 -19.28 -11.89
CA ILE A 327 -6.18 -18.94 -12.46
C ILE A 327 -6.27 -19.18 -13.96
N ILE A 328 -5.89 -18.17 -14.75
CA ILE A 328 -5.79 -18.22 -16.20
C ILE A 328 -4.30 -18.26 -16.56
N TYR A 329 -3.87 -19.28 -17.30
CA TYR A 329 -2.47 -19.45 -17.69
C TYR A 329 -2.22 -18.85 -19.08
N VAL A 330 -1.07 -18.19 -19.25
CA VAL A 330 -0.62 -17.58 -20.51
C VAL A 330 0.80 -18.00 -20.81
N ASP A 331 1.01 -18.59 -21.99
CA ASP A 331 2.31 -19.09 -22.43
C ASP A 331 2.34 -19.19 -23.96
N ASP A 332 3.24 -18.46 -24.61
CA ASP A 332 3.36 -18.42 -26.07
C ASP A 332 3.94 -19.72 -26.66
N ASP A 333 4.57 -20.56 -25.82
CA ASP A 333 5.07 -21.88 -26.17
C ASP A 333 4.03 -23.01 -25.99
N ALA A 334 2.85 -22.71 -25.41
CA ALA A 334 1.80 -23.70 -25.22
C ALA A 334 1.21 -24.19 -26.56
N ALA A 335 0.93 -25.50 -26.63
CA ALA A 335 0.46 -26.18 -27.85
C ALA A 335 -0.90 -26.87 -27.69
N GLY A 336 -1.53 -26.76 -26.52
CA GLY A 336 -2.80 -27.39 -26.18
C GLY A 336 -4.01 -26.64 -26.73
N ALA A 337 -5.08 -26.62 -25.95
CA ALA A 337 -6.39 -26.12 -26.38
C ALA A 337 -6.48 -24.59 -26.54
N ASN A 338 -5.50 -23.82 -26.02
CA ASN A 338 -5.49 -22.36 -26.01
C ASN A 338 -6.76 -21.79 -25.33
N ASP A 339 -7.05 -22.28 -24.12
CA ASP A 339 -8.22 -21.91 -23.31
C ASP A 339 -7.87 -21.39 -21.90
N GLY A 340 -6.57 -21.35 -21.56
CA GLY A 340 -6.07 -20.81 -20.31
C GLY A 340 -6.31 -21.70 -19.09
N SER A 341 -6.79 -22.93 -19.25
CA SER A 341 -7.17 -23.81 -18.13
C SER A 341 -6.01 -24.52 -17.43
N SER A 342 -4.85 -24.61 -18.09
CA SER A 342 -3.61 -25.19 -17.57
C SER A 342 -2.41 -24.62 -18.32
N TRP A 343 -1.17 -24.82 -17.85
CA TRP A 343 0.03 -24.46 -18.62
C TRP A 343 0.09 -25.12 -20.00
N ALA A 344 -0.40 -26.35 -20.15
CA ALA A 344 -0.39 -27.05 -21.45
C ALA A 344 -1.43 -26.46 -22.42
N ASP A 345 -2.54 -25.96 -21.88
CA ASP A 345 -3.67 -25.39 -22.62
C ASP A 345 -3.71 -23.85 -22.47
N ALA A 346 -2.59 -23.23 -22.07
CA ALA A 346 -2.50 -21.82 -21.78
C ALA A 346 -2.85 -20.98 -23.02
N TYR A 347 -3.32 -19.75 -22.79
CA TYR A 347 -3.48 -18.81 -23.89
C TYR A 347 -2.10 -18.42 -24.44
N ASN A 348 -1.91 -18.52 -25.76
CA ASN A 348 -0.68 -18.11 -26.41
C ASN A 348 -0.51 -16.59 -26.45
N TYR A 349 -1.61 -15.84 -26.33
CA TYR A 349 -1.59 -14.38 -26.34
C TYR A 349 -2.24 -13.83 -25.06
N LEU A 350 -1.54 -12.93 -24.37
CA LEU A 350 -2.04 -12.30 -23.15
C LEU A 350 -3.37 -11.54 -23.38
N GLN A 351 -3.58 -11.00 -24.58
CA GLN A 351 -4.81 -10.31 -24.93
C GLN A 351 -6.05 -11.20 -24.81
N ASP A 352 -5.93 -12.49 -25.17
CA ASP A 352 -7.02 -13.46 -25.07
C ASP A 352 -7.34 -13.78 -23.60
N ALA A 353 -6.32 -13.90 -22.76
CA ALA A 353 -6.50 -14.11 -21.33
C ALA A 353 -7.14 -12.90 -20.63
N LEU A 354 -6.71 -11.68 -20.98
CA LEU A 354 -7.34 -10.44 -20.49
C LEU A 354 -8.81 -10.35 -20.92
N ALA A 355 -9.13 -10.75 -22.15
CA ALA A 355 -10.52 -10.79 -22.64
C ALA A 355 -11.37 -11.86 -21.92
N ALA A 356 -10.76 -12.92 -21.41
CA ALA A 356 -11.41 -14.02 -20.68
C ALA A 356 -11.50 -13.81 -19.16
N ALA A 357 -10.77 -12.83 -18.62
CA ALA A 357 -10.64 -12.56 -17.20
C ALA A 357 -11.77 -11.68 -16.66
N TYR A 358 -12.15 -11.92 -15.41
CA TYR A 358 -13.11 -11.14 -14.66
C TYR A 358 -12.59 -10.84 -13.26
N SER A 359 -13.20 -9.85 -12.60
CA SER A 359 -12.87 -9.49 -11.21
C SER A 359 -12.83 -10.74 -10.31
N GLY A 360 -11.75 -10.89 -9.55
CA GLY A 360 -11.42 -12.07 -8.74
C GLY A 360 -10.35 -12.98 -9.38
N ASP A 361 -10.25 -13.02 -10.71
CA ASP A 361 -9.33 -13.92 -11.41
C ASP A 361 -7.85 -13.51 -11.25
N GLU A 362 -6.97 -14.50 -11.32
CA GLU A 362 -5.53 -14.29 -11.50
C GLU A 362 -5.11 -14.72 -12.90
N ILE A 363 -4.22 -13.95 -13.54
CA ILE A 363 -3.57 -14.32 -14.79
C ILE A 363 -2.09 -14.57 -14.51
N HIS A 364 -1.64 -15.81 -14.72
CA HIS A 364 -0.24 -16.23 -14.56
C HIS A 364 0.41 -16.34 -15.93
N VAL A 365 1.47 -15.56 -16.14
CA VAL A 365 2.13 -15.41 -17.43
C VAL A 365 3.54 -16.00 -17.36
N ALA A 366 3.84 -16.92 -18.27
CA ALA A 366 5.15 -17.53 -18.40
C ALA A 366 6.22 -16.51 -18.82
N LYS A 367 7.48 -16.92 -18.72
CA LYS A 367 8.59 -16.27 -19.42
C LYS A 367 8.25 -16.19 -20.91
N GLY A 368 8.58 -15.08 -21.56
CA GLY A 368 8.20 -14.88 -22.95
C GLY A 368 8.12 -13.41 -23.34
N ILE A 369 7.83 -13.16 -24.62
CA ILE A 369 7.67 -11.82 -25.17
C ILE A 369 6.24 -11.67 -25.69
N TYR A 370 5.46 -10.81 -25.04
CA TYR A 370 4.05 -10.61 -25.34
C TYR A 370 3.82 -9.22 -25.93
N LYS A 371 3.15 -9.18 -27.09
CA LYS A 371 2.82 -7.97 -27.82
C LYS A 371 1.31 -7.69 -27.75
N PRO A 372 0.87 -6.44 -27.58
CA PRO A 372 -0.54 -6.13 -27.38
C PRO A 372 -1.38 -6.23 -28.67
N ASP A 373 -0.75 -6.25 -29.84
CA ASP A 373 -1.40 -6.32 -31.16
C ASP A 373 -1.72 -7.76 -31.62
N GLN A 374 -1.59 -8.74 -30.71
CA GLN A 374 -1.79 -10.16 -30.97
C GLN A 374 -2.99 -10.74 -30.21
N GLY A 375 -3.58 -11.81 -30.74
CA GLY A 375 -4.75 -12.48 -30.17
C GLY A 375 -6.03 -12.30 -30.97
N THR A 376 -7.11 -12.85 -30.46
CA THR A 376 -8.42 -12.88 -31.11
C THR A 376 -9.00 -11.47 -31.16
N GLY A 377 -9.17 -10.94 -32.37
CA GLY A 377 -9.73 -9.60 -32.59
C GLY A 377 -8.72 -8.46 -32.53
N ALA A 378 -7.45 -8.75 -32.26
CA ALA A 378 -6.37 -7.77 -32.37
C ALA A 378 -5.98 -7.54 -33.85
N THR A 379 -5.49 -6.33 -34.16
CA THR A 379 -5.02 -5.96 -35.50
C THR A 379 -3.50 -5.84 -35.47
N PRO A 380 -2.74 -6.71 -36.17
CA PRO A 380 -1.29 -6.64 -36.18
C PRO A 380 -0.76 -5.29 -36.69
N GLY A 381 0.24 -4.74 -36.00
CA GLY A 381 0.81 -3.41 -36.25
C GLY A 381 -0.05 -2.24 -35.78
N ASP A 382 -1.12 -2.49 -35.01
CA ASP A 382 -1.93 -1.44 -34.41
C ASP A 382 -1.21 -0.80 -33.21
N ARG A 383 -0.79 0.45 -33.38
CA ARG A 383 -0.07 1.21 -32.35
C ARG A 383 -0.94 1.59 -31.15
N GLU A 384 -2.27 1.58 -31.31
CA GLU A 384 -3.21 1.83 -30.23
C GLU A 384 -3.42 0.59 -29.35
N ALA A 385 -2.98 -0.59 -29.80
CA ALA A 385 -3.07 -1.81 -29.01
C ALA A 385 -2.25 -1.69 -27.72
N THR A 386 -2.88 -2.08 -26.61
CA THR A 386 -2.34 -1.98 -25.24
C THR A 386 -2.87 -3.10 -24.36
N PHE A 387 -2.10 -3.48 -23.34
CA PHE A 387 -2.59 -4.36 -22.27
C PHE A 387 -3.38 -3.52 -21.26
N GLN A 388 -4.71 -3.52 -21.37
CA GLN A 388 -5.59 -2.83 -20.43
C GLN A 388 -5.75 -3.64 -19.13
N LEU A 389 -5.42 -3.03 -17.99
CA LEU A 389 -5.66 -3.63 -16.67
C LEU A 389 -7.15 -3.61 -16.30
N ILE A 390 -7.58 -4.59 -15.49
CA ILE A 390 -8.99 -4.83 -15.15
C ILE A 390 -9.17 -4.85 -13.63
N ASN A 391 -10.21 -4.19 -13.12
CA ASN A 391 -10.49 -4.17 -11.68
C ASN A 391 -10.75 -5.57 -11.14
N GLY A 392 -10.08 -5.89 -10.05
CA GLY A 392 -10.09 -7.17 -9.35
C GLY A 392 -9.33 -8.28 -10.06
N VAL A 393 -8.64 -7.99 -11.17
CA VAL A 393 -7.77 -8.96 -11.83
C VAL A 393 -6.35 -8.75 -11.38
N THR A 394 -5.71 -9.84 -10.96
CA THR A 394 -4.28 -9.84 -10.63
C THR A 394 -3.48 -10.42 -11.80
N LEU A 395 -2.64 -9.61 -12.42
CA LEU A 395 -1.77 -10.01 -13.52
C LEU A 395 -0.34 -10.22 -12.99
N LYS A 396 0.18 -11.45 -13.10
CA LYS A 396 1.49 -11.88 -12.56
C LYS A 396 2.40 -12.49 -13.63
N GLY A 397 3.58 -11.92 -13.83
CA GLY A 397 4.68 -12.47 -14.62
C GLY A 397 5.70 -13.20 -13.75
N GLY A 398 6.74 -13.78 -14.37
CA GLY A 398 7.82 -14.45 -13.65
C GLY A 398 7.69 -15.97 -13.54
N TYR A 399 6.79 -16.60 -14.30
CA TYR A 399 6.57 -18.05 -14.22
C TYR A 399 7.40 -18.82 -15.25
N ALA A 400 7.84 -20.02 -14.88
CA ALA A 400 8.61 -20.88 -15.76
C ALA A 400 7.87 -21.30 -17.03
N GLY A 401 6.57 -21.60 -16.91
CA GLY A 401 5.72 -21.98 -18.05
C GLY A 401 5.88 -23.42 -18.49
N TYR A 402 5.15 -23.78 -19.55
CA TYR A 402 5.13 -25.06 -20.22
C TYR A 402 6.51 -25.46 -20.74
N GLY A 403 6.89 -26.73 -20.50
CA GLY A 403 8.16 -27.29 -20.98
C GLY A 403 9.30 -27.23 -19.94
N GLU A 404 9.13 -26.47 -18.86
CA GLU A 404 10.05 -26.48 -17.71
C GLU A 404 9.76 -27.64 -16.73
N PRO A 405 10.75 -28.09 -15.92
CA PRO A 405 10.53 -29.20 -14.98
C PRO A 405 9.45 -28.92 -13.92
N ASP A 406 9.33 -27.66 -13.51
CA ASP A 406 8.26 -27.16 -12.64
C ASP A 406 7.66 -25.92 -13.29
N HIS A 407 6.55 -26.09 -14.00
CA HIS A 407 5.88 -25.00 -14.71
C HIS A 407 5.44 -23.86 -13.78
N ASN A 408 5.20 -24.15 -12.50
CA ASN A 408 4.76 -23.19 -11.49
C ASN A 408 5.92 -22.52 -10.76
N ALA A 409 7.18 -22.84 -11.09
CA ALA A 409 8.31 -22.15 -10.50
C ALA A 409 8.20 -20.64 -10.81
N HIS A 410 8.23 -19.83 -9.76
CA HIS A 410 8.04 -18.39 -9.83
C HIS A 410 9.31 -17.68 -9.35
N ASP A 411 10.02 -17.08 -10.29
CA ASP A 411 11.25 -16.34 -10.07
C ASP A 411 11.37 -15.26 -11.15
N ILE A 412 11.02 -14.04 -10.78
CA ILE A 412 10.97 -12.88 -11.68
C ILE A 412 12.34 -12.52 -12.29
N GLU A 413 13.47 -12.95 -11.69
CA GLU A 413 14.81 -12.71 -12.25
C GLU A 413 15.20 -13.77 -13.28
N LEU A 414 14.71 -15.01 -13.10
CA LEU A 414 15.05 -16.13 -13.97
C LEU A 414 14.09 -16.30 -15.15
N TYR A 415 12.80 -16.05 -14.91
CA TYR A 415 11.71 -16.29 -15.85
C TYR A 415 11.11 -14.97 -16.32
N GLU A 416 11.93 -14.17 -17.01
CA GLU A 416 11.54 -12.84 -17.47
C GLU A 416 10.29 -12.87 -18.38
N THR A 417 9.22 -12.22 -17.93
CA THR A 417 8.01 -12.00 -18.71
C THR A 417 8.00 -10.57 -19.24
N ILE A 418 8.06 -10.42 -20.56
CA ILE A 418 8.27 -9.13 -21.23
C ILE A 418 6.98 -8.71 -21.94
N LEU A 419 6.41 -7.59 -21.52
CA LEU A 419 5.38 -6.86 -22.27
C LEU A 419 6.09 -5.82 -23.12
N THR A 420 5.98 -5.93 -24.44
CA THR A 420 6.72 -5.06 -25.37
C THR A 420 5.81 -4.31 -26.32
N GLY A 421 6.15 -3.05 -26.57
CA GLY A 421 5.57 -2.23 -27.64
C GLY A 421 6.23 -2.42 -29.01
N ASP A 422 7.35 -3.14 -29.12
CA ASP A 422 8.04 -3.46 -30.39
C ASP A 422 7.24 -4.52 -31.17
N LEU A 423 6.35 -4.09 -32.06
CA LEU A 423 5.38 -4.98 -32.73
C LEU A 423 6.05 -5.77 -33.85
N ASN A 424 7.07 -5.21 -34.51
CA ASN A 424 7.84 -5.85 -35.56
C ASN A 424 8.99 -6.72 -35.03
N GLY A 425 9.45 -6.51 -33.79
CA GLY A 425 10.62 -7.18 -33.24
C GLY A 425 11.93 -6.71 -33.86
N ASP A 426 12.02 -5.45 -34.28
CA ASP A 426 13.16 -4.90 -35.04
C ASP A 426 13.84 -3.70 -34.39
N ASP A 427 13.49 -3.37 -33.14
CA ASP A 427 14.09 -2.28 -32.38
C ASP A 427 15.62 -2.40 -32.27
N GLY A 428 16.32 -1.34 -32.69
CA GLY A 428 17.76 -1.20 -32.54
C GLY A 428 18.21 -0.86 -31.11
N ASP A 429 19.44 -1.24 -30.76
CA ASP A 429 20.06 -0.86 -29.49
C ASP A 429 20.29 0.66 -29.42
N VAL A 430 19.92 1.27 -28.28
CA VAL A 430 20.11 2.70 -28.01
C VAL A 430 20.98 2.90 -26.78
N ASP A 431 22.18 3.46 -26.97
CA ASP A 431 23.13 3.74 -25.87
C ASP A 431 22.71 4.93 -25.00
N ASN A 432 22.14 5.98 -25.61
CA ASN A 432 21.70 7.18 -24.92
C ASN A 432 20.17 7.28 -24.94
N PRO A 433 19.49 7.19 -23.77
CA PRO A 433 18.04 7.26 -23.67
C PRO A 433 17.42 8.46 -24.39
N ARG A 434 18.11 9.60 -24.46
CA ARG A 434 17.63 10.78 -25.19
C ARG A 434 17.30 10.48 -26.66
N ASP A 435 18.04 9.56 -27.27
CA ASP A 435 17.93 9.26 -28.68
C ASP A 435 16.84 8.21 -28.97
N LEU A 436 16.23 7.60 -27.94
CA LEU A 436 15.15 6.60 -28.08
C LEU A 436 13.95 7.09 -28.88
N LEU A 437 13.56 8.36 -28.67
CA LEU A 437 12.37 8.92 -29.29
C LEU A 437 12.48 8.99 -30.82
N ASP A 438 13.67 9.30 -31.31
CA ASP A 438 13.94 9.60 -32.71
C ASP A 438 14.66 8.40 -33.41
N GLU A 439 14.75 7.23 -32.75
CA GLU A 439 15.33 6.01 -33.33
C GLU A 439 14.39 5.45 -34.43
N PRO A 440 14.89 5.21 -35.66
CA PRO A 440 14.04 4.89 -36.81
C PRO A 440 13.21 3.59 -36.75
N THR A 441 13.72 2.53 -36.11
CA THR A 441 13.03 1.23 -36.04
C THR A 441 11.81 1.27 -35.12
N ARG A 442 11.82 2.14 -34.12
CA ARG A 442 10.74 2.29 -33.12
C ARG A 442 9.48 3.01 -33.61
N SER A 443 9.42 3.38 -34.89
CA SER A 443 8.35 4.23 -35.44
C SER A 443 6.98 3.55 -35.49
N GLU A 444 6.99 2.22 -35.42
CA GLU A 444 5.83 1.34 -35.46
C GLU A 444 5.29 1.02 -34.06
N ASN A 445 6.13 1.13 -33.02
CA ASN A 445 5.81 0.60 -31.70
C ASN A 445 4.51 1.14 -31.10
N SER A 446 3.89 0.37 -30.20
CA SER A 446 2.73 0.81 -29.42
C SER A 446 2.96 2.16 -28.74
N TYR A 447 1.92 2.98 -28.68
CA TYR A 447 1.95 4.24 -27.94
C TYR A 447 2.07 4.01 -26.43
N HIS A 448 1.30 3.05 -25.91
CA HIS A 448 1.28 2.66 -24.50
C HIS A 448 1.33 1.14 -24.43
N VAL A 449 2.38 0.58 -23.83
CA VAL A 449 2.45 -0.89 -23.67
C VAL A 449 1.33 -1.38 -22.75
N VAL A 450 1.12 -0.68 -21.63
CA VAL A 450 0.08 -1.00 -20.64
C VAL A 450 -0.81 0.21 -20.40
N THR A 451 -2.12 -0.01 -20.25
CA THR A 451 -3.06 1.05 -19.85
C THR A 451 -3.75 0.67 -18.55
N GLY A 452 -3.64 1.56 -17.56
CA GLY A 452 -4.27 1.42 -16.25
C GLY A 452 -5.33 2.48 -15.99
N SER A 453 -5.98 2.96 -17.06
CA SER A 453 -6.98 4.02 -16.97
C SER A 453 -8.32 3.48 -16.49
N GLY A 454 -9.00 4.25 -15.63
CA GLY A 454 -10.31 3.90 -15.06
C GLY A 454 -10.29 2.76 -14.03
N THR A 455 -9.12 2.32 -13.59
CA THR A 455 -9.00 1.21 -12.65
C THR A 455 -9.08 1.64 -11.19
N ASP A 456 -9.33 0.69 -10.29
CA ASP A 456 -9.17 0.86 -8.84
C ASP A 456 -8.05 -0.04 -8.29
N GLU A 457 -7.75 0.11 -7.00
CA GLU A 457 -6.61 -0.55 -6.33
C GLU A 457 -6.64 -2.09 -6.38
N THR A 458 -7.74 -2.68 -6.81
CA THR A 458 -7.88 -4.12 -7.00
C THR A 458 -7.29 -4.61 -8.33
N ALA A 459 -6.93 -3.72 -9.26
CA ALA A 459 -6.15 -4.03 -10.45
C ALA A 459 -4.65 -4.08 -10.08
N ILE A 460 -4.07 -5.29 -10.13
CA ILE A 460 -2.69 -5.56 -9.67
C ILE A 460 -1.83 -5.98 -10.85
N LEU A 461 -0.65 -5.36 -10.99
CA LEU A 461 0.39 -5.73 -11.95
C LEU A 461 1.67 -6.11 -11.21
N ASP A 462 2.16 -7.34 -11.39
CA ASP A 462 3.31 -7.87 -10.66
C ASP A 462 4.30 -8.65 -11.54
N GLY A 463 5.59 -8.33 -11.44
CA GLY A 463 6.66 -9.17 -12.00
C GLY A 463 6.88 -9.09 -13.52
N PHE A 464 6.58 -7.95 -14.16
CA PHE A 464 6.77 -7.76 -15.61
C PHE A 464 7.94 -6.84 -15.96
N ILE A 465 8.54 -7.08 -17.11
CA ILE A 465 9.33 -6.09 -17.84
C ILE A 465 8.40 -5.39 -18.84
N ILE A 466 8.33 -4.06 -18.81
CA ILE A 466 7.51 -3.24 -19.70
C ILE A 466 8.45 -2.37 -20.54
N THR A 467 8.49 -2.62 -21.85
CA THR A 467 9.50 -2.03 -22.74
C THR A 467 8.93 -1.57 -24.08
N ALA A 468 9.71 -0.72 -24.75
CA ALA A 468 9.52 -0.36 -26.15
C ALA A 468 8.25 0.41 -26.49
N GLY A 469 7.54 1.01 -25.52
CA GLY A 469 6.54 2.03 -25.84
C GLY A 469 7.18 3.27 -26.47
N ASN A 470 6.59 3.81 -27.55
CA ASN A 470 7.15 4.97 -28.25
C ASN A 470 6.10 5.95 -28.76
N LEU A 471 6.04 7.16 -28.18
CA LEU A 471 5.19 8.26 -28.67
C LEU A 471 6.03 9.30 -29.40
N ASN A 472 6.06 9.25 -30.73
CA ASN A 472 6.86 10.16 -31.56
C ASN A 472 6.28 11.59 -31.61
N ARG A 473 7.04 12.54 -32.20
CA ARG A 473 6.66 13.98 -32.28
C ARG A 473 5.37 14.27 -33.05
N GLU A 474 4.90 13.34 -33.86
CA GLU A 474 3.65 13.46 -34.62
C GLU A 474 2.43 13.00 -33.81
N SER A 475 2.66 12.39 -32.64
CA SER A 475 1.61 11.83 -31.80
C SER A 475 0.86 12.95 -31.06
N LEU A 476 -0.45 13.01 -31.25
CA LEU A 476 -1.33 14.03 -30.67
C LEU A 476 -1.98 13.53 -29.38
N SER A 477 -2.38 14.45 -28.51
CA SER A 477 -3.17 14.14 -27.31
C SER A 477 -4.38 13.24 -27.66
N PRO A 478 -4.66 12.18 -26.87
CA PRO A 478 -4.02 11.81 -25.60
C PRO A 478 -2.69 11.01 -25.74
N HIS A 479 -2.34 10.55 -26.93
CA HIS A 479 -1.17 9.71 -27.23
C HIS A 479 0.12 10.53 -27.32
N ASN A 480 0.44 11.35 -26.33
CA ASN A 480 1.74 12.02 -26.25
C ASN A 480 2.49 11.77 -24.94
N SER A 481 1.91 10.97 -24.03
CA SER A 481 2.44 10.74 -22.68
C SER A 481 2.27 9.28 -22.25
N GLY A 482 3.21 8.71 -21.47
CA GLY A 482 3.08 7.37 -20.90
C GLY A 482 3.50 6.23 -21.84
N GLY A 483 4.77 6.19 -22.23
CA GLY A 483 5.26 5.17 -23.18
C GLY A 483 5.11 3.74 -22.67
N GLY A 484 5.64 3.47 -21.48
CA GLY A 484 5.44 2.17 -20.83
C GLY A 484 4.01 1.99 -20.33
N MET A 485 3.49 2.99 -19.62
CA MET A 485 2.14 2.95 -19.07
C MET A 485 1.45 4.32 -19.01
N TYR A 486 0.17 4.32 -19.38
CA TYR A 486 -0.71 5.49 -19.29
C TYR A 486 -1.84 5.27 -18.25
N ILE A 487 -1.97 6.20 -17.32
CA ILE A 487 -2.97 6.17 -16.24
C ILE A 487 -3.78 7.46 -16.24
N ASP A 488 -5.09 7.30 -16.41
CA ASP A 488 -6.06 8.36 -16.28
C ASP A 488 -7.27 7.92 -15.47
N GLN A 489 -7.54 8.61 -14.37
CA GLN A 489 -8.58 8.26 -13.39
C GLN A 489 -8.44 6.83 -12.86
N GLY A 490 -7.20 6.35 -12.71
CA GLY A 490 -6.90 5.02 -12.17
C GLY A 490 -6.26 5.06 -10.79
N ASN A 491 -6.55 4.07 -9.94
CA ASN A 491 -5.81 3.77 -8.70
C ASN A 491 -5.17 2.40 -8.88
N LEU A 492 -3.86 2.25 -8.73
CA LEU A 492 -3.18 1.00 -9.09
C LEU A 492 -2.17 0.54 -8.05
N VAL A 493 -1.99 -0.78 -7.99
CA VAL A 493 -0.91 -1.43 -7.25
C VAL A 493 0.03 -2.12 -8.25
N ILE A 494 1.29 -1.66 -8.29
CA ILE A 494 2.31 -2.18 -9.21
C ILE A 494 3.49 -2.67 -8.38
N SER A 495 3.88 -3.93 -8.56
CA SER A 495 4.96 -4.55 -7.78
C SER A 495 5.99 -5.21 -8.69
N ASN A 496 7.25 -5.16 -8.28
CA ASN A 496 8.34 -5.93 -8.90
C ASN A 496 8.46 -5.76 -10.43
N CYS A 497 8.03 -4.63 -10.97
CA CYS A 497 8.03 -4.38 -12.42
C CYS A 497 9.27 -3.57 -12.84
N ASN A 498 9.74 -3.81 -14.06
CA ASN A 498 10.83 -3.06 -14.69
C ASN A 498 10.32 -2.33 -15.93
N PHE A 499 10.22 -1.00 -15.85
CA PHE A 499 9.91 -0.15 -16.99
C PHE A 499 11.22 0.30 -17.63
N ASN A 500 11.55 -0.21 -18.81
CA ASN A 500 12.81 0.12 -19.48
C ASN A 500 12.65 0.50 -20.94
N ASN A 501 13.53 1.40 -21.40
CA ASN A 501 13.60 1.82 -22.80
C ASN A 501 12.25 2.25 -23.39
N ASN A 502 11.43 2.94 -22.58
CA ASN A 502 10.18 3.53 -23.04
C ASN A 502 10.37 5.02 -23.31
N SER A 503 9.73 5.51 -24.37
CA SER A 503 9.87 6.88 -24.84
C SER A 503 8.53 7.57 -25.04
N ALA A 504 8.44 8.82 -24.57
CA ALA A 504 7.26 9.66 -24.76
C ALA A 504 7.65 11.08 -25.17
N TRP A 505 7.11 11.60 -26.27
CA TRP A 505 7.43 12.97 -26.72
C TRP A 505 7.20 14.03 -25.63
N TYR A 506 6.05 13.98 -24.94
CA TYR A 506 5.69 15.01 -23.97
C TYR A 506 6.07 14.60 -22.54
N ALA A 507 5.59 13.46 -22.04
CA ALA A 507 5.65 13.20 -20.61
C ALA A 507 5.64 11.71 -20.24
N GLY A 508 6.37 11.34 -19.18
CA GLY A 508 6.33 10.01 -18.58
C GLY A 508 6.80 8.93 -19.55
N GLY A 509 8.11 8.79 -19.74
CA GLY A 509 8.65 7.76 -20.63
C GLY A 509 8.24 6.37 -20.15
N GLY A 510 8.51 6.06 -18.88
CA GLY A 510 8.01 4.87 -18.20
C GLY A 510 6.52 4.95 -17.90
N ILE A 511 6.11 5.85 -16.99
CA ILE A 511 4.70 6.00 -16.58
C ILE A 511 4.25 7.46 -16.63
N TYR A 512 3.04 7.68 -17.10
CA TYR A 512 2.33 8.94 -16.96
C TYR A 512 1.03 8.80 -16.19
N ILE A 513 0.84 9.64 -15.16
CA ILE A 513 -0.39 9.72 -14.36
C ILE A 513 -1.02 11.11 -14.53
N ARG A 514 -2.19 11.16 -15.18
CA ARG A 514 -2.94 12.42 -15.36
C ARG A 514 -3.80 12.75 -14.15
N VAL A 515 -4.56 11.77 -13.65
CA VAL A 515 -5.46 11.84 -12.49
C VAL A 515 -5.50 10.46 -11.86
N GLY A 516 -5.58 10.39 -10.53
CA GLY A 516 -5.68 9.12 -9.80
C GLY A 516 -4.52 8.91 -8.83
N SER A 517 -4.22 7.65 -8.52
CA SER A 517 -3.11 7.27 -7.64
C SER A 517 -2.37 6.02 -8.12
N ALA A 518 -1.11 5.88 -7.72
CA ALA A 518 -0.40 4.62 -7.90
C ALA A 518 0.50 4.33 -6.70
N VAL A 519 0.48 3.07 -6.26
CA VAL A 519 1.36 2.51 -5.25
C VAL A 519 2.33 1.57 -5.94
N LEU A 520 3.62 1.89 -5.88
CA LEU A 520 4.69 1.14 -6.54
C LEU A 520 5.66 0.58 -5.51
N THR A 521 5.94 -0.72 -5.59
CA THR A 521 6.87 -1.40 -4.68
C THR A 521 7.90 -2.22 -5.47
N ASN A 522 9.19 -2.05 -5.15
CA ASN A 522 10.30 -2.77 -5.78
C ASN A 522 10.36 -2.62 -7.32
N CYS A 523 9.91 -1.48 -7.85
CA CYS A 523 9.91 -1.23 -9.29
C CYS A 523 11.21 -0.57 -9.75
N ILE A 524 11.61 -0.86 -10.99
CA ILE A 524 12.79 -0.29 -11.63
C ILE A 524 12.35 0.53 -12.85
N PHE A 525 12.90 1.73 -13.01
CA PHE A 525 12.74 2.61 -14.16
C PHE A 525 14.12 2.83 -14.75
N SER A 526 14.41 2.22 -15.91
CA SER A 526 15.75 2.31 -16.49
C SER A 526 15.78 2.70 -17.96
N GLY A 527 16.60 3.68 -18.33
CA GLY A 527 16.78 4.03 -19.73
C GLY A 527 15.53 4.62 -20.39
N ASN A 528 14.57 5.15 -19.64
CA ASN A 528 13.37 5.76 -20.22
C ASN A 528 13.63 7.22 -20.60
N SER A 529 12.83 7.74 -21.54
CA SER A 529 13.06 9.04 -22.18
C SER A 529 11.78 9.83 -22.36
N SER A 530 11.75 11.11 -21.99
CA SER A 530 10.61 11.96 -22.32
C SER A 530 10.90 13.46 -22.37
N GLY A 531 9.90 14.29 -22.67
CA GLY A 531 10.00 15.73 -22.41
C GLY A 531 10.00 16.05 -20.90
N HIS A 532 9.19 15.35 -20.12
CA HIS A 532 8.95 15.61 -18.72
C HIS A 532 8.81 14.31 -17.93
N GLY A 533 9.69 14.06 -16.95
CA GLY A 533 9.69 12.82 -16.17
C GLY A 533 10.11 11.63 -17.03
N GLY A 534 11.42 11.36 -17.13
CA GLY A 534 11.95 10.30 -17.99
C GLY A 534 11.41 8.93 -17.56
N GLY A 535 11.54 8.61 -16.27
CA GLY A 535 10.89 7.44 -15.66
C GLY A 535 9.40 7.67 -15.43
N ILE A 536 9.04 8.65 -14.59
CA ILE A 536 7.63 8.93 -14.24
C ILE A 536 7.32 10.41 -14.32
N ARG A 537 6.14 10.75 -14.84
CA ARG A 537 5.49 12.03 -14.56
C ARG A 537 4.12 11.82 -13.93
N SER A 538 3.83 12.52 -12.83
CA SER A 538 2.53 12.42 -12.16
C SER A 538 1.92 13.77 -11.79
N PHE A 539 0.64 13.91 -12.08
CA PHE A 539 -0.25 14.92 -11.49
C PHE A 539 -1.15 14.35 -10.37
N GLY A 540 -1.17 13.02 -10.21
CA GLY A 540 -1.93 12.29 -9.21
C GLY A 540 -1.16 12.06 -7.90
N SER A 541 -1.65 11.16 -7.06
CA SER A 541 -0.96 10.77 -5.82
C SER A 541 -0.02 9.59 -6.06
N LEU A 542 1.19 9.64 -5.51
CA LEU A 542 2.21 8.63 -5.70
C LEU A 542 2.79 8.16 -4.37
N THR A 543 2.84 6.84 -4.19
CA THR A 543 3.58 6.19 -3.10
C THR A 543 4.58 5.20 -3.70
N LEU A 544 5.87 5.44 -3.50
CA LEU A 544 6.93 4.58 -4.02
C LEU A 544 7.78 4.05 -2.87
N THR A 545 7.96 2.74 -2.84
CA THR A 545 8.79 2.06 -1.83
C THR A 545 9.81 1.16 -2.52
N ASN A 546 11.09 1.32 -2.16
CA ASN A 546 12.21 0.53 -2.71
C ASN A 546 12.30 0.59 -4.25
N CYS A 547 11.93 1.72 -4.85
CA CYS A 547 11.99 1.90 -6.30
C CYS A 547 13.34 2.48 -6.74
N ILE A 548 13.78 2.10 -7.94
CA ILE A 548 15.06 2.55 -8.52
C ILE A 548 14.78 3.26 -9.84
N PHE A 549 15.29 4.49 -9.98
CA PHE A 549 15.30 5.25 -11.22
C PHE A 549 16.74 5.37 -11.69
N THR A 550 17.09 4.73 -12.81
CA THR A 550 18.46 4.74 -13.29
C THR A 550 18.65 5.03 -14.78
N GLY A 551 19.55 5.94 -15.10
CA GLY A 551 19.88 6.21 -16.51
C GLY A 551 18.68 6.72 -17.31
N ASN A 552 17.71 7.41 -16.70
CA ASN A 552 16.59 7.99 -17.43
C ASN A 552 16.94 9.40 -17.92
N TRP A 553 16.30 9.84 -19.00
CA TRP A 553 16.52 11.16 -19.58
C TRP A 553 15.20 11.93 -19.74
N ALA A 554 15.24 13.23 -19.45
CA ALA A 554 14.15 14.13 -19.82
C ALA A 554 14.62 15.56 -20.16
N ALA A 555 13.73 16.42 -20.66
CA ALA A 555 14.01 17.85 -20.64
C ALA A 555 13.90 18.40 -19.20
N GLU A 556 12.88 17.97 -18.45
CA GLU A 556 12.65 18.30 -17.03
C GLU A 556 12.40 17.02 -16.24
N GLY A 557 13.05 16.84 -15.09
CA GLY A 557 12.93 15.63 -14.25
C GLY A 557 13.42 14.36 -14.94
N GLY A 558 14.74 14.18 -15.03
CA GLY A 558 15.36 13.06 -15.74
C GLY A 558 14.86 11.70 -15.24
N GLY A 559 14.90 11.49 -13.92
CA GLY A 559 14.29 10.32 -13.28
C GLY A 559 12.78 10.47 -13.17
N MET A 560 12.33 11.58 -12.60
CA MET A 560 10.92 11.81 -12.28
C MET A 560 10.55 13.29 -12.26
N GLU A 561 9.31 13.60 -12.66
CA GLU A 561 8.66 14.87 -12.36
C GLU A 561 7.34 14.65 -11.59
N ASN A 562 7.22 15.30 -10.44
CA ASN A 562 6.03 15.26 -9.61
C ASN A 562 5.30 16.62 -9.58
N ARG A 563 4.00 16.59 -9.84
CA ARG A 563 3.08 17.73 -9.74
C ARG A 563 1.90 17.50 -8.80
N GLY A 564 1.82 16.31 -8.19
CA GLY A 564 0.80 15.94 -7.22
C GLY A 564 1.39 15.64 -5.84
N ILE A 565 0.68 14.84 -5.05
CA ILE A 565 1.12 14.39 -3.72
C ILE A 565 2.07 13.21 -3.90
N MET A 566 3.21 13.21 -3.22
CA MET A 566 4.20 12.15 -3.37
C MET A 566 4.83 11.76 -2.04
N THR A 567 4.94 10.45 -1.81
CA THR A 567 5.76 9.86 -0.74
C THR A 567 6.75 8.87 -1.34
N LEU A 568 8.03 9.07 -1.06
CA LEU A 568 9.12 8.18 -1.45
C LEU A 568 9.78 7.60 -0.20
N THR A 569 9.94 6.28 -0.16
CA THR A 569 10.65 5.59 0.92
C THR A 569 11.68 4.64 0.33
N ASN A 570 12.94 4.74 0.80
CA ASN A 570 14.06 3.89 0.36
C ASN A 570 14.25 3.87 -1.18
N CYS A 571 13.95 4.97 -1.85
CA CYS A 571 14.08 5.06 -3.31
C CYS A 571 15.46 5.59 -3.74
N ILE A 572 15.94 5.12 -4.88
CA ILE A 572 17.25 5.49 -5.44
C ILE A 572 17.06 6.15 -6.80
N PHE A 573 17.64 7.34 -6.98
CA PHE A 573 17.74 8.04 -8.26
C PHE A 573 19.21 8.10 -8.66
N SER A 574 19.61 7.31 -9.65
CA SER A 574 21.01 7.19 -10.06
C SER A 574 21.26 7.47 -11.54
N ARG A 575 22.21 8.34 -11.87
CA ARG A 575 22.64 8.57 -13.27
C ARG A 575 21.53 9.04 -14.20
N ASN A 576 20.51 9.70 -13.66
CA ASN A 576 19.46 10.30 -14.46
C ASN A 576 19.93 11.67 -14.96
N SER A 577 19.45 12.08 -16.13
CA SER A 577 19.89 13.32 -16.76
C SER A 577 18.72 14.17 -17.24
N ALA A 578 18.78 15.47 -16.99
CA ALA A 578 17.85 16.44 -17.53
C ALA A 578 18.56 17.57 -18.26
N LYS A 579 17.92 18.07 -19.33
CA LYS A 579 18.46 19.20 -20.10
C LYS A 579 18.25 20.54 -19.38
N TYR A 580 17.07 20.78 -18.84
CA TYR A 580 16.66 22.06 -18.27
C TYR A 580 16.24 21.98 -16.80
N GLY A 581 15.80 20.82 -16.30
CA GLY A 581 15.42 20.65 -14.89
C GLY A 581 16.43 19.82 -14.11
N ALA A 582 15.91 19.11 -13.10
CA ALA A 582 16.67 18.20 -12.26
C ALA A 582 16.99 16.88 -12.93
N GLY A 583 18.22 16.39 -12.71
CA GLY A 583 18.63 15.07 -13.19
C GLY A 583 17.80 13.96 -12.53
N GLY A 584 17.72 13.95 -11.21
CA GLY A 584 16.97 12.96 -10.45
C GLY A 584 15.46 13.25 -10.39
N LEU A 585 15.06 14.19 -9.53
CA LEU A 585 13.66 14.49 -9.23
C LEU A 585 13.33 15.98 -9.36
N GLU A 586 12.34 16.28 -10.18
CA GLU A 586 11.73 17.61 -10.31
C GLU A 586 10.40 17.65 -9.54
N ASN A 587 10.28 18.52 -8.54
CA ASN A 587 9.04 18.76 -7.82
C ASN A 587 8.45 20.11 -8.24
N HIS A 588 7.18 20.08 -8.67
CA HIS A 588 6.42 21.26 -9.02
C HIS A 588 4.97 21.14 -8.52
N THR A 589 4.79 21.23 -7.20
CA THR A 589 3.54 20.88 -6.53
C THR A 589 2.81 22.09 -5.96
N TRP A 590 1.58 22.33 -6.42
CA TRP A 590 0.67 23.32 -5.81
C TRP A 590 -0.27 22.72 -4.75
N LYS A 591 -0.28 21.39 -4.62
CA LYS A 591 -1.16 20.63 -3.74
C LYS A 591 -0.37 19.54 -3.04
N GLY A 592 -0.16 19.72 -1.73
CA GLY A 592 0.50 18.75 -0.85
C GLY A 592 2.03 18.76 -0.95
N SER A 593 2.65 18.35 0.14
CA SER A 593 4.09 18.39 0.36
C SER A 593 4.73 17.06 -0.05
N PRO A 594 5.70 17.04 -0.98
CA PRO A 594 6.51 15.87 -1.23
C PRO A 594 7.22 15.42 0.06
N MET A 595 7.14 14.14 0.39
CA MET A 595 7.83 13.54 1.54
C MET A 595 8.79 12.46 1.09
N LEU A 596 10.05 12.55 1.51
CA LEU A 596 11.10 11.61 1.17
C LEU A 596 11.79 11.11 2.44
N ILE A 597 11.91 9.79 2.56
CA ILE A 597 12.51 9.13 3.72
C ILE A 597 13.52 8.11 3.22
N ASN A 598 14.76 8.20 3.70
CA ASN A 598 15.86 7.29 3.35
C ASN A 598 16.11 7.20 1.83
N CYS A 599 15.95 8.30 1.10
CA CYS A 599 16.16 8.32 -0.35
C CYS A 599 17.61 8.68 -0.71
N MET A 600 18.10 8.15 -1.82
CA MET A 600 19.44 8.43 -2.35
C MET A 600 19.36 9.03 -3.76
N PHE A 601 20.09 10.11 -3.99
CA PHE A 601 20.27 10.77 -5.28
C PHE A 601 21.75 10.76 -5.61
N ASN A 602 22.19 9.95 -6.57
CA ASN A 602 23.61 9.86 -6.92
C ASN A 602 23.91 9.94 -8.42
N ASP A 603 25.04 10.57 -8.76
CA ASP A 603 25.53 10.67 -10.15
C ASP A 603 24.52 11.31 -11.13
N ASN A 604 23.53 12.07 -10.66
CA ASN A 604 22.53 12.68 -11.53
C ASN A 604 23.05 14.00 -12.11
N ILE A 605 22.60 14.32 -13.32
CA ILE A 605 23.06 15.49 -14.08
C ILE A 605 21.86 16.35 -14.46
N GLY A 606 21.76 17.55 -13.92
CA GLY A 606 20.69 18.51 -14.23
C GLY A 606 21.24 19.86 -14.69
N SER A 607 20.34 20.78 -15.05
CA SER A 607 20.71 22.21 -15.12
C SER A 607 20.40 22.91 -13.80
N TRP A 608 19.29 22.56 -13.18
CA TRP A 608 18.83 23.06 -11.88
C TRP A 608 18.60 21.85 -10.99
N GLY A 609 19.38 21.70 -9.92
CA GLY A 609 19.24 20.53 -9.04
C GLY A 609 19.79 19.26 -9.67
N GLY A 610 21.06 18.92 -9.51
CA GLY A 610 21.61 17.71 -10.11
C GLY A 610 20.85 16.47 -9.61
N GLY A 611 20.70 16.37 -8.29
CA GLY A 611 19.84 15.38 -7.64
C GLY A 611 18.36 15.77 -7.64
N MET A 612 18.03 16.97 -7.14
CA MET A 612 16.64 17.42 -6.97
C MET A 612 16.44 18.91 -7.24
N HIS A 613 15.31 19.26 -7.85
CA HIS A 613 14.84 20.64 -7.98
C HIS A 613 13.44 20.77 -7.40
N ASN A 614 13.27 21.69 -6.44
CA ASN A 614 11.98 22.06 -5.87
C ASN A 614 11.57 23.42 -6.42
N TYR A 615 10.58 23.43 -7.29
CA TYR A 615 10.11 24.61 -8.01
C TYR A 615 8.67 24.91 -7.63
N TYR A 616 8.41 26.10 -7.07
CA TYR A 616 7.05 26.53 -6.70
C TYR A 616 6.26 25.53 -5.85
N CYS A 617 6.95 24.87 -4.91
CA CYS A 617 6.28 23.94 -3.99
C CYS A 617 5.72 24.72 -2.80
N SER A 618 4.43 25.06 -2.87
CA SER A 618 3.72 25.93 -1.92
C SER A 618 3.56 25.38 -0.50
N THR A 619 3.95 24.11 -0.28
CA THR A 619 3.69 23.38 0.98
C THR A 619 4.94 22.76 1.60
N ALA A 620 6.15 23.16 1.19
CA ALA A 620 7.45 22.73 1.75
C ALA A 620 7.74 21.20 1.64
N PRO A 621 8.59 20.77 0.69
CA PRO A 621 9.07 19.38 0.66
C PRO A 621 9.77 18.98 1.96
N THR A 622 9.52 17.77 2.47
CA THR A 622 10.17 17.25 3.68
C THR A 622 11.08 16.07 3.34
N LEU A 623 12.35 16.16 3.73
CA LEU A 623 13.36 15.14 3.51
C LEU A 623 13.96 14.69 4.84
N ILE A 624 13.94 13.38 5.07
CA ILE A 624 14.48 12.77 6.29
C ILE A 624 15.46 11.67 5.88
N ASN A 625 16.67 11.68 6.45
CA ASN A 625 17.70 10.66 6.19
C ASN A 625 18.05 10.49 4.70
N CYS A 626 17.98 11.56 3.92
CA CYS A 626 18.24 11.50 2.48
C CYS A 626 19.71 11.84 2.16
N SER A 627 20.25 11.24 1.10
CA SER A 627 21.63 11.47 0.66
C SER A 627 21.70 11.95 -0.79
N PHE A 628 22.53 12.96 -1.04
CA PHE A 628 22.82 13.54 -2.34
C PHE A 628 24.31 13.42 -2.61
N ILE A 629 24.70 12.55 -3.55
CA ILE A 629 26.10 12.15 -3.74
C ILE A 629 26.54 12.36 -5.19
N ASN A 630 27.60 13.12 -5.42
CA ASN A 630 28.23 13.26 -6.74
C ASN A 630 27.26 13.70 -7.86
N ASN A 631 26.30 14.57 -7.52
CA ASN A 631 25.39 15.13 -8.51
C ASN A 631 25.99 16.39 -9.14
N LEU A 632 25.67 16.65 -10.40
CA LEU A 632 26.21 17.76 -11.19
C LEU A 632 25.07 18.65 -11.71
N ALA A 633 25.20 19.97 -11.53
CA ALA A 633 24.25 20.93 -12.07
C ALA A 633 24.90 22.22 -12.57
N GLY A 634 24.12 23.09 -13.22
CA GLY A 634 24.46 24.51 -13.33
C GLY A 634 24.26 25.22 -11.99
N THR A 635 23.13 24.99 -11.35
CA THR A 635 22.79 25.58 -10.05
C THR A 635 22.23 24.50 -9.11
N GLY A 636 22.72 24.44 -7.87
CA GLY A 636 22.30 23.46 -6.87
C GLY A 636 22.75 22.04 -7.24
N GLY A 637 24.02 21.69 -7.03
CA GLY A 637 24.57 20.42 -7.49
C GLY A 637 23.81 19.23 -6.90
N GLY A 638 23.61 19.22 -5.58
CA GLY A 638 22.74 18.25 -4.92
C GLY A 638 21.27 18.63 -5.06
N MET A 639 20.92 19.85 -4.62
CA MET A 639 19.55 20.35 -4.63
C MET A 639 19.45 21.82 -5.04
N CYS A 640 18.44 22.16 -5.83
CA CYS A 640 18.05 23.55 -6.09
C CYS A 640 16.63 23.78 -5.56
N ASN A 641 16.42 24.90 -4.85
CA ASN A 641 15.13 25.34 -4.36
C ASN A 641 14.83 26.72 -4.94
N LEU A 642 13.72 26.83 -5.67
CA LEU A 642 13.29 28.07 -6.31
C LEU A 642 11.85 28.36 -5.88
N SER A 643 11.69 29.43 -5.09
CA SER A 643 10.44 29.74 -4.37
C SER A 643 9.87 28.52 -3.65
N SER A 644 10.73 27.79 -2.93
CA SER A 644 10.35 26.61 -2.16
C SER A 644 11.18 26.48 -0.88
N SER A 645 10.52 26.17 0.24
CA SER A 645 11.13 26.16 1.57
C SER A 645 11.16 24.73 2.13
N PRO A 646 12.09 23.86 1.70
CA PRO A 646 12.10 22.48 2.15
C PRO A 646 12.57 22.35 3.61
N ILE A 647 12.10 21.30 4.27
CA ILE A 647 12.52 20.89 5.62
C ILE A 647 13.43 19.67 5.48
N LEU A 648 14.67 19.80 5.92
CA LEU A 648 15.67 18.74 5.86
C LEU A 648 16.07 18.32 7.27
N VAL A 649 15.98 17.02 7.54
CA VAL A 649 16.40 16.43 8.81
C VAL A 649 17.35 15.28 8.52
N ASN A 650 18.55 15.32 9.12
CA ASN A 650 19.53 14.24 9.02
C ASN A 650 19.90 13.88 7.56
N CYS A 651 20.02 14.88 6.69
CA CYS A 651 20.36 14.68 5.28
C CYS A 651 21.84 14.95 5.01
N THR A 652 22.41 14.27 4.03
CA THR A 652 23.82 14.44 3.61
C THR A 652 23.93 14.90 2.15
N PHE A 653 24.83 15.84 1.91
CA PHE A 653 25.20 16.35 0.59
C PHE A 653 26.70 16.18 0.44
N THR A 654 27.12 15.24 -0.40
CA THR A 654 28.53 14.89 -0.55
C THR A 654 28.98 14.93 -2.01
N TYR A 655 30.14 15.54 -2.28
CA TYR A 655 30.76 15.57 -3.63
C TYR A 655 29.89 16.18 -4.73
N ASN A 656 28.85 16.95 -4.39
CA ASN A 656 28.03 17.56 -5.42
C ASN A 656 28.73 18.79 -6.02
N SER A 657 28.49 19.04 -7.30
CA SER A 657 29.14 20.12 -8.02
C SER A 657 28.15 20.97 -8.82
N ALA A 658 28.32 22.29 -8.76
CA ALA A 658 27.57 23.23 -9.57
C ALA A 658 28.40 24.48 -9.91
N PHE A 659 27.84 25.38 -10.71
CA PHE A 659 28.38 26.74 -10.83
C PHE A 659 28.02 27.58 -9.59
N GLU A 660 26.78 27.45 -9.11
CA GLU A 660 26.28 28.12 -7.90
C GLU A 660 25.64 27.09 -6.95
N GLY A 661 26.00 27.11 -5.66
CA GLY A 661 25.42 26.21 -4.66
C GLY A 661 25.81 24.75 -4.91
N GLY A 662 27.06 24.38 -4.65
CA GLY A 662 27.58 23.04 -4.95
C GLY A 662 26.74 21.93 -4.30
N GLY A 663 26.48 22.05 -3.00
CA GLY A 663 25.57 21.16 -2.28
C GLY A 663 24.11 21.57 -2.49
N MET A 664 23.77 22.82 -2.19
CA MET A 664 22.42 23.36 -2.28
C MET A 664 22.39 24.81 -2.78
N SER A 665 21.39 25.16 -3.58
CA SER A 665 21.07 26.54 -3.93
C SER A 665 19.63 26.89 -3.53
N ASN A 666 19.44 28.02 -2.86
CA ASN A 666 18.16 28.53 -2.40
C ASN A 666 17.91 29.91 -2.99
N LEU A 667 16.93 29.99 -3.89
CA LEU A 667 16.72 31.14 -4.76
C LEU A 667 15.33 31.72 -4.61
N CYS A 668 15.21 33.00 -4.92
CA CYS A 668 13.93 33.70 -4.97
C CYS A 668 13.43 33.78 -6.41
N GLY A 669 12.28 33.15 -6.67
CA GLY A 669 11.53 33.29 -7.91
C GLY A 669 10.37 34.28 -7.74
N ASP A 670 9.45 34.27 -8.71
CA ASP A 670 8.33 35.22 -8.75
C ASP A 670 7.32 35.04 -7.59
N GLU A 671 7.28 33.85 -6.97
CA GLU A 671 6.37 33.49 -5.88
C GLU A 671 6.98 33.72 -4.48
N GLY A 672 8.15 34.33 -4.41
CA GLY A 672 8.84 34.68 -3.16
C GLY A 672 10.10 33.88 -2.87
N PRO A 673 10.75 34.13 -1.72
CA PRO A 673 12.02 33.51 -1.36
C PRO A 673 11.89 32.03 -1.00
N SER A 674 13.03 31.33 -1.07
CA SER A 674 13.17 29.98 -0.55
C SER A 674 13.74 30.03 0.88
N GLU A 675 13.00 29.49 1.84
CA GLU A 675 13.30 29.60 3.29
C GLU A 675 13.48 28.21 3.92
N PRO A 676 14.47 27.41 3.50
CA PRO A 676 14.69 26.07 4.04
C PRO A 676 15.00 26.07 5.55
N VAL A 677 14.54 25.01 6.20
CA VAL A 677 14.89 24.66 7.58
C VAL A 677 15.71 23.38 7.55
N ILE A 678 16.96 23.46 8.00
CA ILE A 678 17.95 22.40 7.83
C ILE A 678 18.47 22.02 9.20
N THR A 679 18.23 20.78 9.62
CA THR A 679 18.56 20.31 10.97
C THR A 679 19.35 19.02 10.89
N LYS A 680 20.46 18.92 11.63
CA LYS A 680 21.30 17.71 11.66
C LYS A 680 21.84 17.29 10.28
N CYS A 681 22.07 18.23 9.37
CA CYS A 681 22.52 17.91 8.02
C CYS A 681 24.03 18.09 7.86
N ALA A 682 24.61 17.37 6.91
CA ALA A 682 26.02 17.49 6.57
C ALA A 682 26.21 17.87 5.09
N PHE A 683 27.05 18.88 4.83
CA PHE A 683 27.50 19.29 3.50
C PHE A 683 29.01 19.08 3.42
N ILE A 684 29.43 18.02 2.73
CA ILE A 684 30.81 17.54 2.74
C ILE A 684 31.37 17.54 1.32
N ARG A 685 32.51 18.21 1.07
CA ARG A 685 33.19 18.22 -0.24
C ARG A 685 32.33 18.61 -1.43
N ASN A 686 31.38 19.52 -1.24
CA ASN A 686 30.66 20.07 -2.37
C ASN A 686 31.46 21.22 -2.99
N SER A 687 31.38 21.37 -4.31
CA SER A 687 32.15 22.38 -5.03
C SER A 687 31.24 23.25 -5.89
N ALA A 688 31.38 24.56 -5.75
CA ALA A 688 30.81 25.55 -6.66
C ALA A 688 31.91 26.15 -7.54
N GLY A 689 31.58 26.48 -8.79
CA GLY A 689 32.48 27.20 -9.70
C GLY A 689 32.59 28.69 -9.39
N ASP A 690 31.58 29.26 -8.72
CA ASP A 690 31.50 30.69 -8.37
C ASP A 690 31.14 30.85 -6.88
N VAL A 691 29.89 30.55 -6.49
CA VAL A 691 29.40 30.87 -5.13
C VAL A 691 28.86 29.68 -4.36
N GLY A 692 29.10 29.66 -3.05
CA GLY A 692 28.40 28.78 -2.12
C GLY A 692 28.75 27.31 -2.33
N GLY A 693 29.98 26.91 -2.01
CA GLY A 693 30.44 25.53 -2.24
C GLY A 693 29.53 24.50 -1.57
N GLY A 694 29.25 24.69 -0.28
CA GLY A 694 28.20 23.97 0.43
C GLY A 694 26.82 24.48 0.06
N MET A 695 26.57 25.78 0.23
CA MET A 695 25.26 26.38 0.03
C MET A 695 25.30 27.81 -0.51
N PHE A 696 24.40 28.12 -1.45
CA PHE A 696 24.11 29.49 -1.88
C PHE A 696 22.69 29.88 -1.46
N ASN A 697 22.55 31.04 -0.82
CA ASN A 697 21.28 31.58 -0.35
C ASN A 697 21.04 32.98 -0.90
N GLN A 698 19.93 33.15 -1.62
CA GLN A 698 19.50 34.42 -2.18
C GLN A 698 18.11 34.78 -1.67
N ILE A 699 18.01 35.91 -0.97
CA ILE A 699 16.77 36.53 -0.47
C ILE A 699 15.94 35.61 0.46
N GLY A 700 15.50 36.13 1.60
CA GLY A 700 14.65 35.40 2.55
C GLY A 700 15.35 35.04 3.86
N PHE A 701 14.87 33.98 4.52
CA PHE A 701 15.34 33.53 5.83
C PHE A 701 15.73 32.05 5.80
N GLN A 702 16.98 31.72 6.08
CA GLN A 702 17.47 30.34 6.14
C GLN A 702 17.97 30.00 7.54
N THR A 703 17.61 28.81 8.03
CA THR A 703 18.01 28.34 9.36
C THR A 703 18.70 26.99 9.26
N LEU A 704 19.94 26.93 9.76
CA LEU A 704 20.68 25.69 9.95
C LEU A 704 20.90 25.46 11.45
N THR A 705 20.53 24.28 11.92
CA THR A 705 20.69 23.87 13.32
C THR A 705 21.44 22.54 13.40
N ASN A 706 22.52 22.49 14.19
CA ASN A 706 23.32 21.28 14.41
C ASN A 706 23.86 20.67 13.12
N CYS A 707 24.32 21.52 12.18
CA CYS A 707 24.80 21.09 10.86
C CYS A 707 26.33 21.11 10.77
N ILE A 708 26.86 20.27 9.87
CA ILE A 708 28.28 20.27 9.51
C ILE A 708 28.44 20.75 8.08
N LEU A 709 29.40 21.65 7.86
CA LEU A 709 29.85 22.02 6.53
C LEU A 709 31.36 21.82 6.48
N SER A 710 31.80 20.74 5.83
CA SER A 710 33.20 20.31 5.83
C SER A 710 33.77 20.18 4.43
N GLY A 711 34.99 20.66 4.18
CA GLY A 711 35.70 20.40 2.92
C GLY A 711 35.09 21.00 1.66
N ASN A 712 34.14 21.94 1.75
CA ASN A 712 33.48 22.52 0.58
C ASN A 712 34.38 23.59 -0.08
N SER A 713 34.21 23.80 -1.39
CA SER A 713 35.02 24.74 -2.17
C SER A 713 34.22 25.65 -3.10
N ALA A 714 34.62 26.92 -3.22
CA ALA A 714 34.05 27.88 -4.17
C ALA A 714 35.00 29.05 -4.43
N GLU A 715 34.70 29.91 -5.42
CA GLU A 715 35.40 31.20 -5.55
C GLU A 715 35.04 32.11 -4.37
N TYR A 716 33.75 32.15 -4.00
CA TYR A 716 33.24 32.92 -2.86
C TYR A 716 32.29 32.11 -1.95
N GLY A 717 32.53 32.17 -0.63
CA GLY A 717 31.66 31.51 0.36
C GLY A 717 31.74 30.00 0.22
N SER A 718 32.91 29.43 0.49
CA SER A 718 33.17 27.99 0.29
C SER A 718 32.20 27.11 1.07
N GLY A 719 31.89 27.46 2.31
CA GLY A 719 30.81 26.87 3.08
C GLY A 719 29.45 27.39 2.63
N ILE A 720 29.21 28.70 2.87
CA ILE A 720 27.93 29.35 2.56
C ILE A 720 28.15 30.74 1.97
N LEU A 721 27.42 31.05 0.91
CA LEU A 721 27.25 32.44 0.46
C LEU A 721 25.82 32.91 0.68
N VAL A 722 25.66 34.13 1.19
CA VAL A 722 24.37 34.80 1.36
C VAL A 722 24.33 36.10 0.55
N SER A 723 23.21 36.35 -0.11
CA SER A 723 22.97 37.51 -0.96
C SER A 723 21.58 38.08 -0.70
N GLU A 724 21.51 39.32 -0.21
CA GLU A 724 20.27 40.01 0.19
C GLU A 724 19.36 39.16 1.11
N SER A 725 19.97 38.33 1.96
CA SER A 725 19.27 37.28 2.74
C SER A 725 19.61 37.33 4.23
N VAL A 726 18.82 36.62 5.03
CA VAL A 726 19.04 36.40 6.46
C VAL A 726 19.41 34.95 6.71
N LEU A 727 20.62 34.71 7.22
CA LEU A 727 21.09 33.38 7.60
C LEU A 727 21.20 33.27 9.12
N THR A 728 20.54 32.26 9.69
CA THR A 728 20.65 31.90 11.10
C THR A 728 21.35 30.55 11.22
N LEU A 729 22.47 30.52 11.94
CA LEU A 729 23.26 29.33 12.25
C LEU A 729 23.25 29.11 13.75
N ILE A 730 22.83 27.92 14.18
CA ILE A 730 22.76 27.53 15.59
C ILE A 730 23.47 26.19 15.75
N GLY A 731 24.54 26.13 16.53
CA GLY A 731 25.18 24.84 16.76
C GLY A 731 25.87 24.26 15.54
N CYS A 732 26.33 25.07 14.57
CA CYS A 732 26.93 24.55 13.35
C CYS A 732 28.46 24.47 13.47
N THR A 733 29.07 23.49 12.79
CA THR A 733 30.52 23.33 12.71
C THR A 733 31.01 23.43 11.27
N PHE A 734 32.02 24.26 11.03
CA PHE A 734 32.69 24.43 9.74
C PHE A 734 34.17 24.04 9.87
N SER A 735 34.66 23.19 8.96
CA SER A 735 36.04 22.69 8.95
C SER A 735 36.55 22.37 7.53
N GLY A 736 37.81 22.68 7.22
CA GLY A 736 38.43 22.39 5.93
C GLY A 736 37.79 23.02 4.68
N ASN A 737 36.90 24.02 4.79
CA ASN A 737 36.31 24.69 3.63
C ASN A 737 37.30 25.68 2.99
N SER A 738 37.35 25.74 1.65
CA SER A 738 38.36 26.52 0.92
C SER A 738 37.73 27.48 -0.09
N ALA A 739 37.93 28.79 0.11
CA ALA A 739 37.52 29.84 -0.83
C ALA A 739 38.75 30.48 -1.50
N ASP A 740 38.65 30.79 -2.80
CA ASP A 740 39.76 31.44 -3.52
C ASP A 740 39.87 32.94 -3.19
N ASP A 741 38.74 33.66 -3.17
CA ASP A 741 38.69 35.13 -3.07
C ASP A 741 37.83 35.66 -1.90
N SER A 742 37.37 34.79 -0.97
CA SER A 742 36.69 35.23 0.26
C SER A 742 36.92 34.31 1.46
N GLY A 743 35.90 34.12 2.30
CA GLY A 743 35.94 33.28 3.50
C GLY A 743 34.92 32.15 3.41
N THR A 744 34.86 31.33 4.45
CA THR A 744 33.90 30.21 4.54
C THR A 744 32.46 30.68 4.42
N ILE A 745 32.11 31.71 5.18
CA ILE A 745 30.83 32.38 5.10
C ILE A 745 31.03 33.75 4.46
N CYS A 746 30.38 33.96 3.33
CA CYS A 746 30.49 35.21 2.58
C CYS A 746 29.13 35.91 2.48
N SER A 747 29.10 37.22 2.74
CA SER A 747 27.92 38.06 2.53
C SER A 747 28.13 39.03 1.38
N TRP A 748 27.18 39.04 0.44
CA TRP A 748 27.15 39.92 -0.72
C TRP A 748 25.96 40.86 -0.69
N TYR A 749 26.20 42.06 -1.26
CA TYR A 749 25.29 43.18 -1.37
C TYR A 749 24.88 43.80 -0.03
N ASP A 750 24.68 45.12 -0.06
CA ASP A 750 24.15 45.87 1.09
C ASP A 750 22.79 45.25 1.48
N ASN A 751 22.58 44.96 2.78
CA ASN A 751 21.36 44.42 3.42
C ASN A 751 21.29 42.90 3.75
N SER A 752 22.35 42.12 3.65
CA SER A 752 22.34 40.76 4.24
C SER A 752 22.44 40.81 5.78
N GLU A 753 21.90 39.79 6.46
CA GLU A 753 22.01 39.61 7.91
C GLU A 753 22.48 38.20 8.29
N LEU A 754 23.58 38.09 9.02
CA LEU A 754 24.12 36.83 9.51
C LEU A 754 23.97 36.76 11.03
N ARG A 755 23.32 35.71 11.52
CA ARG A 755 23.09 35.45 12.94
C ARG A 755 23.72 34.11 13.30
N LEU A 756 24.86 34.15 13.96
CA LEU A 756 25.59 32.96 14.39
C LEU A 756 25.53 32.84 15.90
N SER A 757 25.16 31.66 16.38
CA SER A 757 25.18 31.34 17.80
C SER A 757 25.64 29.91 18.02
N ASN A 758 26.50 29.68 19.02
CA ASN A 758 26.94 28.32 19.37
C ASN A 758 27.65 27.60 18.23
N CYS A 759 28.35 28.31 17.36
CA CYS A 759 29.01 27.72 16.20
C CYS A 759 30.52 27.54 16.43
N ILE A 760 31.13 26.63 15.68
CA ILE A 760 32.58 26.52 15.52
C ILE A 760 32.92 26.77 14.05
N LEU A 761 33.79 27.75 13.77
CA LEU A 761 34.28 28.08 12.43
C LEU A 761 35.81 27.95 12.43
N TRP A 762 36.34 26.92 11.74
CA TRP A 762 37.74 26.52 11.85
C TRP A 762 38.34 26.08 10.51
N ASP A 763 38.39 27.00 9.53
CA ASP A 763 38.74 26.74 8.12
C ASP A 763 40.08 27.35 7.63
N GLY A 764 40.88 27.96 8.51
CA GLY A 764 42.22 28.46 8.19
C GLY A 764 42.39 29.98 8.27
N GLY A 765 41.45 30.71 8.87
CA GLY A 765 41.69 32.09 9.36
C GLY A 765 41.04 33.23 8.58
N ASN A 766 40.14 32.94 7.62
CA ASN A 766 39.20 33.92 7.08
C ASN A 766 37.78 33.33 7.09
N GLU A 767 37.23 33.17 8.29
CA GLU A 767 35.97 32.44 8.49
C GLU A 767 34.75 33.19 7.95
N ILE A 768 34.70 34.51 8.15
CA ILE A 768 33.56 35.36 7.81
C ILE A 768 34.04 36.55 6.97
N TYR A 769 33.56 36.64 5.74
CA TYR A 769 33.87 37.71 4.81
C TYR A 769 32.64 38.59 4.53
N ASN A 770 32.70 39.84 4.99
CA ASN A 770 31.65 40.84 4.79
C ASN A 770 32.03 41.81 3.66
N ARG A 771 31.51 41.60 2.45
CA ARG A 771 31.92 42.40 1.28
C ARG A 771 31.34 43.81 1.28
N ASP A 772 30.06 43.94 1.62
CA ASP A 772 29.24 45.13 1.36
C ASP A 772 28.50 45.57 2.66
N ASP A 773 29.23 45.69 3.77
CA ASP A 773 28.75 46.22 5.07
C ASP A 773 27.43 45.62 5.59
N SER A 774 27.21 44.32 5.37
CA SER A 774 26.07 43.55 5.90
C SER A 774 26.09 43.49 7.43
N THR A 775 24.93 43.21 8.04
CA THR A 775 24.84 43.09 9.51
C THR A 775 25.27 41.68 9.92
N ILE A 776 26.34 41.57 10.71
CA ILE A 776 26.84 40.29 11.20
C ILE A 776 26.82 40.29 12.72
N ASN A 777 26.03 39.40 13.30
CA ASN A 777 25.93 39.18 14.73
C ASN A 777 26.38 37.75 15.06
N VAL A 778 27.49 37.63 15.79
CA VAL A 778 28.05 36.35 16.23
C VAL A 778 28.10 36.36 17.75
N THR A 779 27.55 35.34 18.38
CA THR A 779 27.54 35.20 19.84
C THR A 779 27.85 33.77 20.24
N TYR A 780 28.44 33.57 21.42
CA TYR A 780 28.76 32.26 21.98
C TYR A 780 29.36 31.30 20.95
N SER A 781 30.29 31.77 20.12
CA SER A 781 30.88 30.98 19.04
C SER A 781 32.40 31.01 19.07
N ASP A 782 33.03 29.93 18.63
CA ASP A 782 34.48 29.82 18.47
C ASP A 782 34.84 30.06 17.01
N VAL A 783 35.52 31.17 16.74
CA VAL A 783 35.83 31.62 15.38
C VAL A 783 37.33 31.77 15.24
N GLN A 784 37.93 31.01 14.32
CA GLN A 784 39.36 31.11 14.08
C GLN A 784 39.76 32.51 13.60
N GLY A 785 40.75 33.11 14.25
CA GLY A 785 41.16 34.50 14.01
C GLY A 785 40.28 35.56 14.71
N GLY A 786 39.26 35.11 15.44
CA GLY A 786 38.43 35.91 16.34
C GLY A 786 37.31 36.69 15.65
N TRP A 787 36.21 36.89 16.39
CA TRP A 787 35.11 37.77 15.96
C TRP A 787 34.47 38.49 17.15
N PRO A 788 34.18 39.81 17.04
CA PRO A 788 33.58 40.56 18.14
C PRO A 788 32.14 40.07 18.44
N GLY A 789 31.84 39.84 19.71
CA GLY A 789 30.51 39.46 20.17
C GLY A 789 30.50 38.92 21.59
N GLU A 790 29.32 38.81 22.19
CA GLU A 790 29.17 38.23 23.53
C GLU A 790 29.51 36.74 23.51
N GLY A 791 30.36 36.29 24.43
CA GLY A 791 30.69 34.86 24.59
C GLY A 791 31.59 34.26 23.51
N ASN A 792 32.04 35.04 22.51
CA ASN A 792 32.92 34.53 21.46
C ASN A 792 34.38 34.41 21.94
N PHE A 793 35.10 33.44 21.38
CA PHE A 793 36.55 33.31 21.53
C PHE A 793 37.19 32.69 20.28
N GLU A 794 38.52 32.53 20.33
CA GLU A 794 39.37 32.03 19.24
C GLU A 794 40.39 31.03 19.79
N ALA A 795 39.91 29.86 20.23
CA ALA A 795 40.77 28.83 20.81
C ALA A 795 40.70 27.58 19.95
N ASP A 796 41.75 26.76 19.95
CA ASP A 796 41.69 25.48 19.23
C ASP A 796 40.53 24.65 19.80
N PRO A 797 39.52 24.25 18.98
CA PRO A 797 38.37 23.49 19.46
C PRO A 797 38.75 22.08 19.94
N LEU A 798 39.99 21.62 19.67
CA LEU A 798 40.49 20.30 20.04
C LEU A 798 39.56 19.18 19.54
N PHE A 799 39.28 19.16 18.24
CA PHE A 799 38.58 18.04 17.61
C PHE A 799 39.32 16.72 17.87
N ARG A 800 38.59 15.62 18.01
CA ARG A 800 39.16 14.29 18.33
C ARG A 800 40.12 13.79 17.27
N ASP A 801 39.74 13.94 16.00
CA ASP A 801 40.56 13.62 14.84
C ASP A 801 40.11 14.48 13.67
N ALA A 802 40.66 15.69 13.56
CA ALA A 802 40.18 16.74 12.65
C ALA A 802 40.30 16.38 11.15
N ASP A 803 41.23 15.49 10.81
CA ASP A 803 41.54 15.07 9.44
C ASP A 803 41.15 13.60 9.19
N GLY A 804 40.52 12.98 10.19
CA GLY A 804 40.13 11.58 10.16
C GLY A 804 41.25 10.56 9.93
N PRO A 805 40.89 9.28 9.81
CA PRO A 805 41.79 8.20 9.43
C PRO A 805 42.57 8.39 8.12
N ASP A 806 42.01 9.09 7.12
CA ASP A 806 42.66 9.34 5.84
C ASP A 806 43.71 10.47 5.87
N GLY A 807 43.71 11.28 6.94
CA GLY A 807 44.62 12.39 7.15
C GLY A 807 44.42 13.53 6.16
N ILE A 808 43.24 13.63 5.54
CA ILE A 808 42.85 14.68 4.61
C ILE A 808 41.69 15.45 5.25
N PRO A 809 41.85 16.73 5.61
CA PRO A 809 40.76 17.50 6.18
C PRO A 809 39.58 17.62 5.21
N GLY A 810 38.39 17.75 5.79
CA GLY A 810 37.18 18.04 5.05
C GLY A 810 36.49 16.81 4.48
N THR A 811 36.74 15.61 5.01
CA THR A 811 36.20 14.33 4.51
C THR A 811 35.01 13.84 5.34
N GLU A 812 34.40 12.74 4.90
CA GLU A 812 33.37 12.03 5.67
C GLU A 812 33.93 11.31 6.91
N ASP A 813 35.24 11.04 6.95
CA ASP A 813 35.90 10.35 8.07
C ASP A 813 36.49 11.29 9.13
N ASP A 814 36.42 12.61 8.91
CA ASP A 814 36.71 13.62 9.92
C ASP A 814 35.89 13.40 11.20
N ASN A 815 36.55 13.46 12.35
CA ASN A 815 35.93 13.38 13.66
C ASN A 815 35.94 14.74 14.36
N LEU A 816 35.00 15.60 13.96
CA LEU A 816 34.80 16.95 14.48
C LEU A 816 34.14 16.99 15.87
N ARG A 817 34.10 15.87 16.59
CA ARG A 817 33.67 15.83 18.00
C ARG A 817 34.74 16.44 18.89
N LEU A 818 34.34 17.08 19.98
CA LEU A 818 35.26 17.69 20.94
C LEU A 818 36.04 16.64 21.75
N SER A 819 37.32 16.92 21.99
CA SER A 819 38.19 16.17 22.91
C SER A 819 38.09 16.69 24.33
N ILE A 820 38.50 15.85 25.29
CA ILE A 820 38.59 16.26 26.70
C ILE A 820 39.48 17.50 26.86
N GLY A 821 38.97 18.52 27.54
CA GLY A 821 39.67 19.79 27.75
C GLY A 821 39.51 20.81 26.63
N SER A 822 38.67 20.52 25.62
CA SER A 822 38.26 21.51 24.62
C SER A 822 37.69 22.77 25.29
N PRO A 823 38.05 23.97 24.82
CA PRO A 823 37.48 25.23 25.29
C PRO A 823 36.00 25.39 24.91
N CYS A 824 35.49 24.59 23.98
CA CYS A 824 34.12 24.62 23.47
C CYS A 824 33.11 23.85 24.33
N ILE A 825 33.59 23.10 25.33
CA ILE A 825 32.75 22.29 26.24
C ILE A 825 32.11 23.18 27.31
N ASP A 826 30.79 23.09 27.48
CA ASP A 826 29.96 23.82 28.42
C ASP A 826 30.16 25.35 28.33
N THR A 827 30.46 25.89 27.14
CA THR A 827 30.74 27.32 26.92
C THR A 827 29.77 28.06 25.99
N GLY A 828 28.77 27.36 25.41
CA GLY A 828 27.72 27.97 24.60
C GLY A 828 26.76 28.89 25.37
N ASP A 829 25.69 29.34 24.71
CA ASP A 829 24.71 30.28 25.25
C ASP A 829 24.07 29.73 26.54
N PRO A 830 24.28 30.39 27.69
CA PRO A 830 23.73 29.94 28.97
C PRO A 830 22.19 30.05 29.05
N ASN A 831 21.55 30.73 28.10
CA ASN A 831 20.09 30.87 28.03
C ASN A 831 19.46 30.02 26.93
N TYR A 832 20.22 29.13 26.29
CA TYR A 832 19.67 28.22 25.28
C TYR A 832 18.58 27.34 25.89
N MET A 833 17.40 27.35 25.26
CA MET A 833 16.26 26.54 25.67
C MET A 833 16.01 25.50 24.60
N ALA A 834 16.46 24.27 24.84
CA ALA A 834 16.25 23.17 23.92
C ALA A 834 14.77 22.80 23.80
N GLU A 835 14.33 22.50 22.58
CA GLU A 835 13.00 21.90 22.36
C GLU A 835 12.94 20.48 22.94
N PRO A 836 11.74 19.95 23.26
CA PRO A 836 11.61 18.59 23.77
C PRO A 836 12.24 17.55 22.84
N ASN A 837 13.16 16.74 23.37
CA ASN A 837 13.93 15.73 22.63
C ASN A 837 14.87 16.30 21.55
N GLU A 838 15.19 17.60 21.60
CA GLU A 838 16.24 18.16 20.76
C GLU A 838 17.58 17.51 21.07
N THR A 839 18.29 17.14 20.01
CA THR A 839 19.52 16.38 20.09
C THR A 839 20.57 16.91 19.11
N ASP A 840 21.84 16.65 19.40
CA ASP A 840 22.99 16.92 18.54
C ASP A 840 23.09 15.91 17.38
N LEU A 841 24.16 15.98 16.58
CA LEU A 841 24.37 15.06 15.46
C LEU A 841 24.68 13.60 15.88
N ASP A 842 25.01 13.35 17.15
CA ASP A 842 25.20 12.01 17.74
C ASP A 842 23.92 11.45 18.39
N ASP A 843 22.79 12.14 18.22
CA ASP A 843 21.52 11.90 18.91
C ASP A 843 21.62 12.02 20.44
N ARG A 844 22.59 12.80 20.96
CA ARG A 844 22.67 13.16 22.37
C ARG A 844 21.78 14.36 22.66
N PRO A 845 21.14 14.47 23.84
CA PRO A 845 20.37 15.65 24.21
C PRO A 845 21.18 16.92 24.04
N ARG A 846 20.58 17.96 23.48
CA ARG A 846 21.30 19.19 23.14
C ARG A 846 21.82 19.94 24.37
N VAL A 847 21.24 19.76 25.55
CA VAL A 847 21.70 20.38 26.81
C VAL A 847 22.21 19.31 27.75
N ILE A 848 23.52 19.29 28.00
CA ILE A 848 24.19 18.40 28.96
C ILE A 848 24.74 19.26 30.10
N ASN A 849 24.67 18.79 31.35
CA ASN A 849 25.14 19.54 32.53
C ASN A 849 24.55 20.97 32.69
N GLY A 850 23.41 21.25 32.04
CA GLY A 850 22.72 22.54 32.11
C GLY A 850 23.28 23.63 31.18
N ARG A 851 24.16 23.28 30.24
CA ARG A 851 24.67 24.18 29.20
C ARG A 851 24.83 23.41 27.88
N ILE A 852 24.98 24.14 26.79
CA ILE A 852 25.29 23.54 25.48
C ILE A 852 26.76 23.77 25.15
N ASP A 853 27.32 22.86 24.37
CA ASP A 853 28.63 23.02 23.75
C ASP A 853 28.53 23.89 22.49
N MET A 854 29.65 24.51 22.12
CA MET A 854 29.75 25.14 20.80
C MET A 854 29.93 24.08 19.72
N GLY A 855 29.24 24.24 18.59
CA GLY A 855 29.30 23.35 17.43
C GLY A 855 28.19 22.30 17.38
N ALA A 856 28.32 21.39 16.42
CA ALA A 856 27.30 20.41 16.03
C ALA A 856 27.18 19.19 16.96
N TYR A 857 28.11 19.05 17.90
CA TYR A 857 28.20 17.91 18.81
C TYR A 857 28.27 18.39 20.26
N GLU A 858 27.57 17.68 21.14
CA GLU A 858 27.74 17.77 22.58
C GLU A 858 28.79 16.76 23.07
N TYR A 859 29.71 17.25 23.89
CA TYR A 859 30.64 16.45 24.65
C TYR A 859 29.93 15.85 25.85
N SER A 860 29.78 14.52 25.81
CA SER A 860 29.44 13.75 27.00
C SER A 860 30.70 13.02 27.48
N PRO A 861 31.21 13.29 28.69
CA PRO A 861 32.27 12.46 29.25
C PRO A 861 31.73 11.02 29.39
N PRO A 862 32.44 10.00 28.88
CA PRO A 862 31.94 8.64 28.94
C PRO A 862 31.78 8.20 30.38
N ILE A 863 30.61 7.66 30.71
CA ILE A 863 30.38 6.92 31.95
C ILE A 863 31.40 5.78 31.98
N LEU A 864 32.20 5.73 33.05
CA LEU A 864 33.23 4.71 33.25
C LEU A 864 32.58 3.37 33.64
N ALA A 865 32.05 2.67 32.64
CA ALA A 865 31.49 1.33 32.80
C ALA A 865 32.61 0.29 33.00
N GLU A 866 32.26 -0.83 33.64
CA GLU A 866 33.10 -2.03 33.68
C GLU A 866 32.50 -3.07 32.72
N ALA A 867 33.34 -3.69 31.89
CA ALA A 867 32.92 -4.79 31.05
C ALA A 867 33.84 -5.98 31.15
N ARG A 868 33.26 -7.15 30.92
CA ARG A 868 33.98 -8.40 30.80
C ARG A 868 33.53 -9.14 29.55
N ILE A 869 34.47 -9.33 28.63
CA ILE A 869 34.26 -10.07 27.39
C ILE A 869 34.66 -11.53 27.62
N LEU A 870 33.78 -12.45 27.25
CA LEU A 870 34.00 -13.88 27.27
C LEU A 870 33.76 -14.50 25.87
N PRO A 871 34.57 -15.49 25.47
CA PRO A 871 35.69 -16.07 26.21
C PRO A 871 36.95 -15.18 26.22
N ARG A 872 37.74 -15.26 27.30
CA ARG A 872 39.01 -14.50 27.44
C ARG A 872 40.11 -14.94 26.50
N THR A 873 40.01 -16.14 25.95
CA THR A 873 40.95 -16.67 24.98
C THR A 873 40.20 -17.28 23.82
N ILE A 874 40.65 -16.92 22.63
CA ILE A 874 39.97 -17.17 21.37
C ILE A 874 40.94 -17.88 20.44
N ASN A 875 40.50 -18.99 19.86
CA ASN A 875 41.26 -19.69 18.84
C ASN A 875 40.69 -19.36 17.45
N LEU A 876 41.51 -18.75 16.58
CA LEU A 876 41.09 -18.32 15.24
C LEU A 876 40.53 -19.46 14.37
N GLN A 877 40.96 -20.71 14.59
CA GLN A 877 40.50 -21.87 13.83
C GLN A 877 39.31 -22.61 14.46
N SER A 878 38.84 -22.20 15.64
CA SER A 878 37.67 -22.81 16.28
C SER A 878 36.36 -22.33 15.63
N LYS A 879 35.44 -23.25 15.38
CA LYS A 879 34.09 -22.94 14.86
C LYS A 879 33.09 -22.97 16.01
N GLY A 880 32.41 -21.84 16.25
CA GLY A 880 31.20 -21.76 17.11
C GLY A 880 31.38 -21.34 18.57
N ASN A 881 31.81 -20.10 18.84
CA ASN A 881 31.69 -19.48 20.17
C ASN A 881 31.15 -18.05 20.05
N TRP A 882 30.14 -17.70 20.85
CA TRP A 882 29.66 -16.33 20.98
C TRP A 882 30.64 -15.46 21.74
N ILE A 883 30.71 -14.17 21.38
CA ILE A 883 31.38 -13.16 22.20
C ILE A 883 30.32 -12.55 23.10
N ASN A 884 30.34 -12.91 24.38
CA ASN A 884 29.45 -12.34 25.38
C ASN A 884 30.16 -11.21 26.10
N CYS A 885 29.57 -10.02 26.09
CA CYS A 885 30.00 -8.88 26.86
C CYS A 885 29.06 -8.68 28.05
N TYR A 886 29.62 -8.73 29.26
CA TYR A 886 28.91 -8.42 30.50
C TYR A 886 29.28 -7.00 30.92
N ILE A 887 28.32 -6.09 30.88
CA ILE A 887 28.49 -4.66 31.11
C ILE A 887 27.88 -4.29 32.46
N ARG A 888 28.59 -3.49 33.24
CA ARG A 888 28.15 -2.90 34.51
C ARG A 888 28.36 -1.40 34.47
N LEU A 889 27.35 -0.66 34.88
CA LEU A 889 27.44 0.78 35.06
C LEU A 889 27.90 1.10 36.49
N PRO A 890 28.60 2.23 36.71
CA PRO A 890 29.05 2.64 38.04
C PRO A 890 27.88 3.04 38.94
N GLU A 891 28.16 3.18 40.25
CA GLU A 891 27.16 3.57 41.25
C GLU A 891 26.49 4.90 40.87
N GLY A 892 25.15 4.91 40.85
CA GLY A 892 24.34 6.06 40.42
C GLY A 892 23.65 5.87 39.07
N TYR A 893 24.03 4.86 38.29
CA TYR A 893 23.40 4.51 37.00
C TYR A 893 22.76 3.12 37.06
N ASN A 894 21.65 2.94 36.33
CA ASN A 894 20.93 1.67 36.28
C ASN A 894 21.05 1.03 34.90
N VAL A 895 21.41 -0.25 34.84
CA VAL A 895 21.49 -0.98 33.56
C VAL A 895 20.16 -1.09 32.82
N ALA A 896 19.03 -0.91 33.53
CA ALA A 896 17.70 -0.84 32.93
C ALA A 896 17.56 0.37 31.99
N ASP A 897 18.34 1.41 32.24
CA ASP A 897 18.30 2.65 31.47
C ASP A 897 19.18 2.57 30.22
N ILE A 898 19.85 1.45 29.93
CA ILE A 898 20.59 1.30 28.68
C ILE A 898 19.61 1.25 27.50
N ASP A 899 19.79 2.14 26.51
CA ASP A 899 19.07 2.05 25.24
C ASP A 899 19.49 0.76 24.51
N PRO A 900 18.56 -0.19 24.31
CA PRO A 900 18.89 -1.49 23.73
C PRO A 900 19.50 -1.43 22.33
N ASN A 901 19.20 -0.38 21.56
CA ASN A 901 19.65 -0.22 20.18
C ASN A 901 21.03 0.45 20.08
N SER A 902 21.52 1.01 21.20
CA SER A 902 22.75 1.80 21.22
C SER A 902 24.03 0.98 21.34
N ILE A 903 23.98 -0.23 21.91
CA ILE A 903 25.20 -1.02 22.18
C ILE A 903 25.90 -1.44 20.89
N SER A 904 27.21 -1.27 20.84
CA SER A 904 28.08 -1.83 19.80
C SER A 904 29.47 -2.22 20.31
N LEU A 905 30.14 -3.07 19.55
CA LEU A 905 31.54 -3.48 19.73
C LEU A 905 32.36 -2.85 18.60
N GLU A 906 33.49 -2.21 18.95
CA GLU A 906 34.31 -1.39 18.05
C GLU A 906 33.48 -0.36 17.26
N GLU A 907 32.46 0.20 17.90
CA GLU A 907 31.52 1.19 17.35
C GLU A 907 30.66 0.71 16.16
N GLN A 908 30.99 -0.44 15.54
CA GLN A 908 30.39 -0.91 14.29
C GLN A 908 29.55 -2.19 14.44
N ILE A 909 29.95 -3.12 15.31
CA ILE A 909 29.34 -4.45 15.39
C ILE A 909 28.19 -4.43 16.39
N LYS A 910 26.96 -4.70 15.94
CA LYS A 910 25.77 -4.78 16.80
C LYS A 910 25.63 -6.16 17.45
N PRO A 911 25.10 -6.24 18.69
CA PRO A 911 24.84 -7.54 19.30
C PRO A 911 23.63 -8.21 18.63
N GLU A 912 23.67 -9.53 18.47
CA GLU A 912 22.50 -10.32 18.06
C GLU A 912 21.40 -10.33 19.12
N SER A 913 21.79 -10.18 20.39
CA SER A 913 20.84 -10.07 21.50
C SER A 913 21.45 -9.31 22.67
N LEU A 914 20.57 -8.60 23.39
CA LEU A 914 20.88 -7.89 24.62
C LEU A 914 19.91 -8.31 25.71
N LEU A 915 20.43 -8.65 26.89
CA LEU A 915 19.65 -8.93 28.08
C LEU A 915 20.01 -7.93 29.18
N LEU A 916 19.03 -7.15 29.64
CA LEU A 916 19.18 -6.24 30.77
C LEU A 916 18.70 -6.94 32.06
N ASN A 917 19.59 -7.14 33.04
CA ASN A 917 19.24 -7.74 34.33
C ASN A 917 19.31 -6.68 35.44
N GLU A 918 18.18 -6.07 35.75
CA GLU A 918 18.04 -5.01 36.74
C GLU A 918 18.45 -5.46 38.16
N GLN A 919 18.12 -6.71 38.51
CA GLN A 919 18.39 -7.27 39.84
C GLN A 919 19.88 -7.48 40.09
N GLN A 920 20.63 -7.81 39.03
CA GLN A 920 22.07 -8.02 39.10
C GLN A 920 22.90 -6.81 38.68
N GLN A 921 22.25 -5.75 38.18
CA GLN A 921 22.90 -4.58 37.58
C GLN A 921 23.94 -4.96 36.52
N VAL A 922 23.55 -5.88 35.61
CA VAL A 922 24.40 -6.34 34.50
C VAL A 922 23.60 -6.38 33.21
N ALA A 923 24.13 -5.78 32.15
CA ALA A 923 23.68 -6.01 30.78
C ALA A 923 24.55 -7.06 30.09
N THR A 924 23.94 -7.99 29.36
CA THR A 924 24.66 -9.04 28.63
C THR A 924 24.39 -8.87 27.13
N ALA A 925 25.39 -8.39 26.40
CA ALA A 925 25.36 -8.24 24.95
C ALA A 925 26.07 -9.43 24.29
N LYS A 926 25.46 -10.04 23.28
CA LYS A 926 25.95 -11.25 22.64
C LYS A 926 26.22 -10.98 21.16
N PHE A 927 27.47 -11.12 20.73
CA PHE A 927 27.92 -10.84 19.36
C PHE A 927 28.31 -12.13 18.63
N SER A 928 27.97 -12.19 17.34
CA SER A 928 28.33 -13.31 16.47
C SER A 928 29.83 -13.41 16.30
N ARG A 929 30.33 -14.65 16.27
CA ARG A 929 31.75 -14.89 16.00
C ARG A 929 32.15 -14.40 14.62
N GLU A 930 31.26 -14.58 13.65
CA GLU A 930 31.49 -14.28 12.25
C GLU A 930 31.75 -12.78 12.06
N ASP A 931 30.93 -11.94 12.70
CA ASP A 931 31.03 -10.48 12.60
C ASP A 931 32.27 -9.91 13.28
N VAL A 932 32.72 -10.51 14.38
CA VAL A 932 33.93 -10.07 15.10
C VAL A 932 35.22 -10.70 14.54
N GLN A 933 35.13 -11.75 13.71
CA GLN A 933 36.30 -12.44 13.18
C GLN A 933 37.27 -11.52 12.38
N PRO A 934 36.79 -10.58 11.53
CA PRO A 934 37.66 -9.72 10.72
C PRO A 934 38.59 -8.82 11.54
N ILE A 935 38.24 -8.50 12.79
CA ILE A 935 39.00 -7.58 13.65
C ILE A 935 40.01 -8.28 14.57
N PHE A 936 40.18 -9.60 14.47
CA PHE A 936 41.12 -10.34 15.32
C PHE A 936 42.48 -10.60 14.67
N GLU A 937 43.53 -10.18 15.37
CA GLU A 937 44.92 -10.56 15.11
C GLU A 937 45.47 -11.43 16.24
N ILE A 938 46.50 -12.25 15.97
CA ILE A 938 47.14 -13.07 17.01
C ILE A 938 47.80 -12.15 18.04
N GLY A 939 47.44 -12.29 19.32
CA GLY A 939 47.97 -11.46 20.39
C GLY A 939 46.92 -11.10 21.44
N ASP A 940 47.27 -10.14 22.29
CA ASP A 940 46.30 -9.51 23.20
C ASP A 940 45.61 -8.36 22.45
N ILE A 941 44.29 -8.46 22.30
CA ILE A 941 43.46 -7.52 21.55
C ILE A 941 42.57 -6.77 22.52
N ASN A 942 42.62 -5.44 22.47
CA ASN A 942 41.72 -4.57 23.19
C ASN A 942 40.42 -4.44 22.41
N LEU A 943 39.31 -4.75 23.04
CA LEU A 943 37.99 -4.62 22.45
C LEU A 943 37.19 -3.54 23.18
N LYS A 944 36.74 -2.53 22.45
CA LYS A 944 35.95 -1.40 22.92
C LYS A 944 34.46 -1.69 22.77
N ILE A 945 33.71 -1.54 23.85
CA ILE A 945 32.25 -1.60 23.88
C ILE A 945 31.73 -0.20 24.19
N THR A 946 30.74 0.23 23.45
CA THR A 946 30.04 1.50 23.67
C THR A 946 28.54 1.26 23.82
N GLY A 947 27.85 2.20 24.46
CA GLY A 947 26.40 2.23 24.58
C GLY A 947 25.90 3.56 25.12
N ARG A 948 24.59 3.77 25.07
CA ARG A 948 23.90 4.97 25.56
C ARG A 948 22.85 4.59 26.60
N LEU A 949 22.60 5.50 27.54
CA LEU A 949 21.45 5.44 28.42
C LEU A 949 20.25 6.18 27.80
N THR A 950 19.06 5.97 28.36
CA THR A 950 17.80 6.61 27.94
C THR A 950 17.80 8.11 28.15
N ASP A 951 18.67 8.62 29.03
CA ASP A 951 18.93 10.05 29.20
C ASP A 951 19.99 10.61 28.23
N GLY A 952 20.50 9.78 27.31
CA GLY A 952 21.51 10.15 26.31
C GLY A 952 22.96 10.06 26.75
N SER A 953 23.22 9.84 28.05
CA SER A 953 24.58 9.67 28.55
C SER A 953 25.26 8.46 27.91
N CYS A 954 26.50 8.62 27.42
CA CYS A 954 27.25 7.54 26.78
C CYS A 954 28.16 6.82 27.79
N PHE A 955 28.33 5.52 27.66
CA PHE A 955 29.40 4.78 28.34
C PHE A 955 30.33 4.14 27.32
N GLU A 956 31.61 4.07 27.68
CA GLU A 956 32.65 3.41 26.91
C GLU A 956 33.48 2.54 27.84
N VAL A 957 33.78 1.32 27.40
CA VAL A 957 34.62 0.42 28.16
C VAL A 957 35.42 -0.49 27.25
N THR A 958 36.71 -0.61 27.53
CA THR A 958 37.61 -1.52 26.83
C THR A 958 37.92 -2.72 27.70
N ASP A 959 37.88 -3.92 27.12
CA ASP A 959 38.38 -5.14 27.77
C ASP A 959 39.31 -5.91 26.83
N THR A 960 40.37 -6.49 27.36
CA THR A 960 41.39 -7.18 26.58
C THR A 960 41.10 -8.68 26.52
N ILE A 961 40.99 -9.22 25.31
CA ILE A 961 40.95 -10.67 25.09
C ILE A 961 42.25 -11.16 24.46
N LYS A 962 42.50 -12.46 24.54
CA LYS A 962 43.67 -13.09 23.92
C LYS A 962 43.25 -13.91 22.70
N VAL A 963 43.89 -13.70 21.57
CA VAL A 963 43.67 -14.45 20.33
C VAL A 963 44.90 -15.32 20.04
N ILE A 964 44.69 -16.61 19.78
CA ILE A 964 45.74 -17.61 19.53
C ILE A 964 45.46 -18.44 18.27
N ASP A 965 46.51 -19.03 17.71
CA ASP A 965 46.44 -20.12 16.72
C ASP A 965 46.75 -21.48 17.38
N LYS A 966 46.41 -22.59 16.69
CA LYS A 966 46.43 -24.00 17.13
C LYS A 966 47.74 -24.48 17.78
N ALA A 967 48.85 -23.76 17.62
CA ALA A 967 50.16 -24.07 18.21
C ALA A 967 50.45 -23.37 19.56
N GLY A 968 49.55 -22.52 20.09
CA GLY A 968 49.76 -21.85 21.37
C GLY A 968 50.97 -20.90 21.41
N LYS A 969 51.48 -20.47 20.25
CA LYS A 969 52.47 -19.40 20.19
C LYS A 969 51.75 -18.07 20.42
N LYS A 970 52.22 -17.38 21.46
CA LYS A 970 51.86 -16.01 21.81
C LYS A 970 52.24 -15.04 20.71
#